data_AF-A0A7K5CQM2-F1
#
_entry.id   AF-A0A7K5CQM2-F1
#
_cell.length_a   1.000
_cell.length_b   1.000
_cell.length_c   1.000
_cell.angle_alpha   90.00
_cell.angle_beta   90.00
_cell.angle_gamma   90.00
#
_symmetry.space_group_name_H-M   'P 1'
#
loop_
_entity.id
_entity.type
_entity.pdbx_description
1 polymer ?
#
loop_
_entity_poly.entity_id
_entity_poly.type
_entity_poly.pdbx_seq_one_letter_code
_entity_poly.pdbx_strand_id
1 'polypeptide(L)'
;QIGTLKDYYHFYHSKTIKRSVLSSRGTHSFISMEPKVEWIQQQVVKRRIKRDYKAGGTQSTYFNDPKWPSMWYMHCSDNTHHCQSDMNIVGAWKRGYTGKNVVVTILDDGIERNHPDLMQNYDSQASFDVNGNDFDPMPRYDASNENKHGTRCAGEVAATANNSHCTVGIAFNAKIGGVRMLDGDVTDMVEAKSLSLNPQHIHIYSASWGPDDDGKTVDGPASLARQAFENGIRMGRRGLGSVFVWASGNGGRSRDHCSCDGYTNSIYTISISSTAESGKKPWYLEECASTLATTYSSGESYDRKIITTDLRQRCTDSHTGTSASAPMAAGIIALALEANPFLTWRDIQHIIVRTSRAGHLNANDWKTNAAGYKVSHLYGFGLMDAEAMVIEAEKWTTVPPQHVCVENTDRQIKTIRPDSIVRSIYKATGCSDNPNHHVIYLEHVVVRITITHPRRGDLAIYLTSPSGTRSQLLANRLFDHSMEGFKNWEFMTTHCWSEKAAGDWILEICDTPSQLRNFKTPGKLKEWSLVLYGTSIQPYSPRNDFPKVERVRSSPVEDPTEDDATDDYSGVFNPFIPLYSGFITGPCNAECSKVGCDGPGPDHCTDCLHYYYKSKNNTRICVSTCPPGHYNADKKRCKKCSPNCETCVGGHNDQCMTCKSGYYLNEVTNSCITNCPDGFYLDKS
;
A
#
# COMPACT_ATOMS: atom_id res chain seq x y z
N GLN A 1 -25.99 -42.03 -38.05
CA GLN A 1 -26.39 -41.34 -36.82
C GLN A 1 -25.20 -40.58 -36.25
N ILE A 2 -25.39 -39.36 -35.74
CA ILE A 2 -24.31 -38.51 -35.19
C ILE A 2 -24.28 -38.67 -33.66
N GLY A 3 -23.38 -39.51 -33.15
CA GLY A 3 -23.26 -39.75 -31.71
C GLY A 3 -24.57 -40.24 -31.08
N THR A 4 -24.97 -39.63 -29.97
CA THR A 4 -26.20 -39.94 -29.22
C THR A 4 -27.45 -39.24 -29.76
N LEU A 5 -27.33 -38.39 -30.78
CA LEU A 5 -28.47 -37.66 -31.35
C LEU A 5 -29.36 -38.63 -32.16
N LYS A 6 -30.61 -38.84 -31.71
CA LYS A 6 -31.63 -39.62 -32.45
C LYS A 6 -32.07 -38.85 -33.70
N ASP A 7 -32.23 -39.57 -34.82
CA ASP A 7 -32.70 -39.05 -36.11
C ASP A 7 -31.80 -38.02 -36.83
N TYR A 8 -30.57 -37.80 -36.34
CA TYR A 8 -29.57 -36.99 -37.04
C TYR A 8 -28.51 -37.87 -37.71
N TYR A 9 -28.28 -37.68 -39.01
CA TYR A 9 -27.38 -38.51 -39.82
C TYR A 9 -26.30 -37.65 -40.50
N HIS A 10 -25.05 -38.12 -40.50
CA HIS A 10 -23.94 -37.47 -41.21
C HIS A 10 -23.62 -38.23 -42.49
N PHE A 11 -23.70 -37.54 -43.61
CA PHE A 11 -23.41 -38.08 -44.94
C PHE A 11 -22.06 -37.56 -45.42
N TYR A 12 -21.24 -38.44 -46.02
CA TYR A 12 -19.93 -38.11 -46.57
C TYR A 12 -19.94 -38.26 -48.09
N HIS A 13 -19.40 -37.27 -48.80
CA HIS A 13 -19.24 -37.32 -50.24
C HIS A 13 -17.75 -37.22 -50.62
N SER A 14 -17.24 -38.20 -51.36
CA SER A 14 -15.81 -38.36 -51.67
C SER A 14 -15.20 -37.18 -52.44
N LYS A 15 -16.02 -36.41 -53.18
CA LYS A 15 -15.57 -35.22 -53.93
C LYS A 15 -15.58 -33.91 -53.12
N THR A 16 -15.93 -33.94 -51.83
CA THR A 16 -15.88 -32.74 -50.97
C THR A 16 -14.50 -32.57 -50.33
N ILE A 17 -13.96 -31.34 -50.36
CA ILE A 17 -12.63 -31.03 -49.82
C ILE A 17 -12.65 -31.20 -48.29
N LYS A 18 -11.84 -32.12 -47.78
CA LYS A 18 -11.67 -32.32 -46.33
C LYS A 18 -11.06 -31.06 -45.71
N ARG A 19 -11.63 -30.62 -44.59
CA ARG A 19 -11.19 -29.48 -43.78
C ARG A 19 -11.40 -28.07 -44.38
N SER A 20 -12.34 -27.90 -45.31
CA SER A 20 -12.71 -26.58 -45.81
C SER A 20 -13.47 -25.74 -44.76
N VAL A 21 -13.14 -24.44 -44.69
CA VAL A 21 -13.91 -23.42 -43.96
C VAL A 21 -15.00 -22.78 -44.83
N LEU A 22 -15.02 -23.09 -46.13
CA LEU A 22 -15.99 -22.60 -47.11
C LEU A 22 -16.98 -23.71 -47.48
N SER A 23 -18.26 -23.35 -47.59
CA SER A 23 -19.32 -24.25 -48.07
C SER A 23 -19.13 -24.62 -49.55
N SER A 24 -19.38 -25.88 -49.89
CA SER A 24 -19.37 -26.35 -51.28
C SER A 24 -20.73 -26.02 -51.92
N ARG A 25 -20.76 -25.60 -53.18
CA ARG A 25 -22.02 -25.37 -53.92
C ARG A 25 -22.29 -26.53 -54.88
N GLY A 26 -23.45 -27.18 -54.76
CA GLY A 26 -23.95 -28.21 -55.68
C GLY A 26 -23.93 -29.67 -55.17
N THR A 27 -24.57 -30.57 -55.92
CA THR A 27 -24.68 -32.05 -55.75
C THR A 27 -25.09 -32.64 -54.39
N HIS A 28 -25.45 -31.86 -53.37
CA HIS A 28 -26.07 -32.36 -52.13
C HIS A 28 -27.44 -31.73 -51.85
N SER A 29 -27.93 -30.88 -52.75
CA SER A 29 -29.20 -30.15 -52.66
C SER A 29 -30.44 -31.02 -52.93
N PHE A 30 -30.28 -32.24 -53.44
CA PHE A 30 -31.41 -33.18 -53.60
C PHE A 30 -31.82 -33.82 -52.27
N ILE A 31 -30.94 -33.82 -51.26
CA ILE A 31 -31.26 -34.41 -49.95
C ILE A 31 -32.35 -33.59 -49.24
N SER A 32 -32.40 -32.27 -49.45
CA SER A 32 -33.49 -31.43 -48.95
C SER A 32 -34.81 -31.65 -49.69
N MET A 33 -34.84 -32.45 -50.76
CA MET A 33 -36.06 -32.79 -51.51
C MET A 33 -36.68 -34.12 -51.06
N GLU A 34 -36.00 -34.87 -50.18
CA GLU A 34 -36.53 -36.12 -49.64
C GLU A 34 -37.66 -35.84 -48.64
N PRO A 35 -38.85 -36.47 -48.75
CA PRO A 35 -40.02 -36.12 -47.94
C PRO A 35 -39.84 -36.28 -46.43
N LYS A 36 -38.84 -37.07 -46.01
CA LYS A 36 -38.53 -37.35 -44.60
C LYS A 36 -37.39 -36.50 -44.05
N VAL A 37 -36.82 -35.58 -44.84
CA VAL A 37 -35.72 -34.71 -44.41
C VAL A 37 -36.27 -33.34 -44.06
N GLU A 38 -36.34 -33.03 -42.76
CA GLU A 38 -36.83 -31.74 -42.29
C GLU A 38 -35.87 -30.58 -42.59
N TRP A 39 -34.56 -30.82 -42.49
CA TRP A 39 -33.53 -29.84 -42.84
C TRP A 39 -32.17 -30.50 -43.13
N ILE A 40 -31.29 -29.76 -43.80
CA ILE A 40 -29.92 -30.18 -44.09
C ILE A 40 -28.94 -29.02 -43.84
N GLN A 41 -27.77 -29.34 -43.27
CA GLN A 41 -26.68 -28.38 -43.11
C GLN A 41 -25.34 -29.02 -43.48
N GLN A 42 -24.60 -28.37 -44.38
CA GLN A 42 -23.23 -28.76 -44.67
C GLN A 42 -22.32 -28.43 -43.48
N GLN A 43 -21.57 -29.42 -43.00
CA GLN A 43 -20.56 -29.23 -41.96
C GLN A 43 -19.33 -28.52 -42.52
N VAL A 44 -19.00 -27.36 -41.95
CA VAL A 44 -17.75 -26.61 -42.21
C VAL A 44 -16.83 -26.72 -41.00
N VAL A 45 -15.52 -26.68 -41.21
CA VAL A 45 -14.57 -26.70 -40.08
C VAL A 45 -14.78 -25.48 -39.21
N LYS A 46 -15.14 -25.70 -37.94
CA LYS A 46 -15.11 -24.66 -36.91
C LYS A 46 -13.70 -24.57 -36.34
N ARG A 47 -13.11 -23.37 -36.29
CA ARG A 47 -11.84 -23.13 -35.60
C ARG A 47 -12.04 -23.40 -34.11
N ARG A 48 -11.43 -24.46 -33.60
CA ARG A 48 -11.49 -24.89 -32.20
C ARG A 48 -10.06 -25.08 -31.70
N ILE A 49 -9.71 -24.46 -30.58
CA ILE A 49 -8.42 -24.68 -29.91
C ILE A 49 -8.66 -25.76 -28.85
N LYS A 50 -7.77 -26.76 -28.80
CA LYS A 50 -7.85 -27.88 -27.87
C LYS A 50 -7.55 -27.37 -26.45
N ARG A 51 -8.46 -27.57 -25.49
CA ARG A 51 -8.14 -27.40 -24.07
C ARG A 51 -7.28 -28.61 -23.67
N ASP A 52 -6.02 -28.34 -23.38
CA ASP A 52 -5.02 -29.21 -22.73
C ASP A 52 -4.33 -30.33 -23.54
N TYR A 53 -3.09 -30.00 -23.96
CA TYR A 53 -1.93 -30.90 -23.90
C TYR A 53 -0.72 -30.02 -23.52
N LYS A 54 -0.35 -30.03 -22.23
CA LYS A 54 0.86 -29.38 -21.71
C LYS A 54 2.01 -30.40 -21.70
N ALA A 55 2.87 -30.35 -22.71
CA ALA A 55 4.27 -30.71 -22.51
C ALA A 55 4.98 -29.47 -21.95
N GLY A 56 5.78 -29.62 -20.89
CA GLY A 56 6.37 -28.54 -20.10
C GLY A 56 6.89 -27.37 -20.94
N GLY A 57 6.30 -26.21 -20.73
CA GLY A 57 6.66 -24.94 -21.36
C GLY A 57 6.06 -23.81 -20.55
N THR A 58 6.90 -22.88 -20.14
CA THR A 58 6.60 -21.65 -19.39
C THR A 58 5.27 -21.00 -19.80
N GLN A 59 4.35 -20.80 -18.86
CA GLN A 59 3.19 -19.93 -19.04
C GLN A 59 3.69 -18.52 -19.38
N SER A 60 3.66 -18.17 -20.66
CA SER A 60 3.68 -16.78 -21.09
C SER A 60 2.29 -16.20 -20.80
N THR A 61 2.20 -15.25 -19.88
CA THR A 61 0.99 -14.44 -19.65
C THR A 61 0.80 -13.53 -20.86
N TYR A 62 0.20 -14.08 -21.92
CA TYR A 62 -0.08 -13.32 -23.13
C TYR A 62 -1.41 -12.60 -22.96
N PHE A 63 -1.35 -11.30 -22.74
CA PHE A 63 -2.51 -10.42 -22.66
C PHE A 63 -2.96 -9.98 -24.06
N ASN A 64 -4.28 -9.87 -24.27
CA ASN A 64 -4.82 -9.40 -25.56
C ASN A 64 -4.78 -7.87 -25.73
N ASP A 65 -4.27 -7.16 -24.73
CA ASP A 65 -4.22 -5.71 -24.65
C ASP A 65 -3.21 -5.13 -25.66
N PRO A 66 -3.61 -4.17 -26.52
CA PRO A 66 -2.82 -3.78 -27.69
C PRO A 66 -1.42 -3.25 -27.38
N LYS A 67 -1.21 -2.60 -26.23
CA LYS A 67 0.11 -2.09 -25.84
C LYS A 67 0.94 -3.06 -25.02
N TRP A 68 0.38 -4.20 -24.59
CA TRP A 68 1.11 -5.20 -23.81
C TRP A 68 2.51 -5.49 -24.40
N PRO A 69 2.69 -5.78 -25.71
CA PRO A 69 4.01 -6.07 -26.28
C PRO A 69 5.06 -4.95 -26.12
N SER A 70 4.64 -3.71 -25.87
CA SER A 70 5.51 -2.53 -25.73
C SER A 70 5.84 -2.19 -24.27
N MET A 71 5.22 -2.84 -23.29
CA MET A 71 5.37 -2.57 -21.85
C MET A 71 6.68 -3.13 -21.27
N TRP A 72 7.78 -2.52 -21.69
CA TRP A 72 9.16 -2.95 -21.44
C TRP A 72 9.55 -3.08 -19.96
N TYR A 73 8.92 -2.30 -19.10
CA TYR A 73 9.19 -2.30 -17.66
C TYR A 73 8.47 -3.47 -16.95
N MET A 74 7.47 -4.11 -17.57
CA MET A 74 6.78 -5.27 -17.00
C MET A 74 7.34 -6.60 -17.52
N HIS A 75 7.74 -6.66 -18.79
CA HIS A 75 8.26 -7.87 -19.43
C HIS A 75 9.18 -7.56 -20.61
N CYS A 76 9.89 -8.58 -21.05
CA CYS A 76 10.70 -8.55 -22.26
C CYS A 76 10.16 -9.50 -23.32
N SER A 77 10.38 -9.18 -24.60
CA SER A 77 10.14 -10.12 -25.70
C SER A 77 11.24 -11.18 -25.80
N ASP A 78 10.85 -12.44 -26.01
CA ASP A 78 11.66 -13.67 -25.92
C ASP A 78 12.89 -13.79 -26.86
N ASN A 79 13.24 -12.76 -27.64
CA ASN A 79 14.29 -12.85 -28.67
C ASN A 79 15.72 -12.53 -28.19
N THR A 80 15.91 -12.21 -26.92
CA THR A 80 17.23 -12.06 -26.31
C THR A 80 17.32 -12.97 -25.09
N HIS A 81 18.10 -14.06 -25.21
CA HIS A 81 18.39 -14.93 -24.08
C HIS A 81 18.91 -14.09 -22.89
N HIS A 82 18.24 -14.20 -21.74
CA HIS A 82 18.45 -13.49 -20.45
C HIS A 82 17.60 -12.23 -20.19
N CYS A 83 16.33 -12.18 -20.62
CA CYS A 83 15.46 -11.03 -20.31
C CYS A 83 14.40 -11.36 -19.25
N GLN A 84 14.76 -11.22 -17.98
CA GLN A 84 13.81 -10.92 -16.91
C GLN A 84 13.77 -9.39 -16.80
N SER A 85 12.58 -8.77 -16.89
CA SER A 85 12.46 -7.38 -16.41
C SER A 85 12.90 -7.38 -14.95
N ASP A 86 13.82 -6.49 -14.56
CA ASP A 86 14.41 -6.52 -13.22
C ASP A 86 13.39 -6.18 -12.11
N MET A 87 12.18 -5.71 -12.45
CA MET A 87 11.07 -5.57 -11.50
C MET A 87 10.24 -6.84 -11.30
N ASN A 88 10.46 -7.89 -12.10
CA ASN A 88 9.91 -9.24 -11.91
C ASN A 88 8.38 -9.32 -11.69
N ILE A 89 7.62 -8.39 -12.27
CA ILE A 89 6.14 -8.30 -12.15
C ILE A 89 5.45 -9.58 -12.64
N VAL A 90 5.86 -10.09 -13.80
CA VAL A 90 5.33 -11.35 -14.36
C VAL A 90 5.63 -12.54 -13.44
N GLY A 91 6.73 -12.49 -12.67
CA GLY A 91 7.06 -13.50 -11.66
C GLY A 91 6.00 -13.55 -10.56
N ALA A 92 5.59 -12.40 -10.02
CA ALA A 92 4.49 -12.32 -9.04
C ALA A 92 3.15 -12.82 -9.63
N TRP A 93 2.84 -12.47 -10.88
CA TRP A 93 1.63 -12.94 -11.55
C TRP A 93 1.60 -14.45 -11.77
N LYS A 94 2.74 -15.06 -12.13
CA LYS A 94 2.89 -16.52 -12.25
C LYS A 94 2.67 -17.24 -10.91
N ARG A 95 2.86 -16.54 -9.79
CA ARG A 95 2.54 -17.03 -8.43
C ARG A 95 1.07 -16.82 -8.03
N GLY A 96 0.27 -16.18 -8.89
CA GLY A 96 -1.16 -15.97 -8.69
C GLY A 96 -1.55 -14.64 -8.05
N TYR A 97 -0.58 -13.75 -7.79
CA TYR A 97 -0.84 -12.43 -7.21
C TYR A 97 -1.08 -11.42 -8.32
N THR A 98 -2.21 -10.72 -8.28
CA THR A 98 -2.68 -9.78 -9.32
C THR A 98 -3.27 -8.49 -8.74
N GLY A 99 -3.17 -8.29 -7.42
CA GLY A 99 -3.71 -7.16 -6.67
C GLY A 99 -5.10 -7.41 -6.08
N LYS A 100 -5.63 -8.64 -6.15
CA LYS A 100 -7.03 -8.93 -5.79
C LYS A 100 -7.31 -8.57 -4.33
N ASN A 101 -8.49 -7.96 -4.10
CA ASN A 101 -8.95 -7.48 -2.79
C ASN A 101 -8.10 -6.37 -2.16
N VAL A 102 -7.14 -5.80 -2.89
CA VAL A 102 -6.43 -4.60 -2.46
C VAL A 102 -7.06 -3.38 -3.13
N VAL A 103 -7.14 -2.29 -2.37
CA VAL A 103 -7.74 -1.02 -2.80
C VAL A 103 -6.65 0.05 -2.77
N VAL A 104 -6.41 0.66 -3.93
CA VAL A 104 -5.45 1.76 -4.11
C VAL A 104 -6.20 3.03 -4.48
N THR A 105 -5.76 4.18 -3.98
CA THR A 105 -6.24 5.48 -4.44
C THR A 105 -5.09 6.34 -4.96
N ILE A 106 -5.35 7.08 -6.03
CA ILE A 106 -4.44 8.09 -6.59
C ILE A 106 -4.86 9.47 -6.06
N LEU A 107 -3.97 10.16 -5.33
CA LEU A 107 -4.22 11.52 -4.83
C LEU A 107 -3.65 12.54 -5.81
N ASP A 108 -4.49 13.12 -6.68
CA ASP A 108 -4.00 13.85 -7.86
C ASP A 108 -5.05 14.82 -8.47
N ASP A 109 -5.02 15.03 -9.78
CA ASP A 109 -5.92 15.89 -10.57
C ASP A 109 -7.26 15.24 -10.96
N GLY A 110 -7.51 14.02 -10.47
CA GLY A 110 -8.72 13.23 -10.71
C GLY A 110 -8.46 11.92 -11.46
N ILE A 111 -9.51 11.11 -11.60
CA ILE A 111 -9.46 9.83 -12.32
C ILE A 111 -10.63 9.72 -13.29
N GLU A 112 -10.34 9.47 -14.56
CA GLU A 112 -11.36 9.21 -15.58
C GLU A 112 -12.01 7.84 -15.33
N ARG A 113 -12.93 7.77 -14.37
CA ARG A 113 -13.55 6.53 -13.88
C ARG A 113 -14.29 5.72 -14.94
N ASN A 114 -14.66 6.35 -16.05
CA ASN A 114 -15.31 5.71 -17.20
C ASN A 114 -14.34 5.35 -18.33
N HIS A 115 -13.02 5.48 -18.13
CA HIS A 115 -12.01 4.99 -19.07
C HIS A 115 -12.22 3.48 -19.29
N PRO A 116 -12.24 2.97 -20.54
CA PRO A 116 -12.48 1.55 -20.85
C PRO A 116 -11.58 0.59 -20.06
N ASP A 117 -10.36 1.03 -19.80
CA ASP A 117 -9.35 0.27 -19.08
C ASP A 117 -9.39 0.40 -17.55
N LEU A 118 -10.19 1.34 -17.00
CA LEU A 118 -10.29 1.56 -15.55
C LEU A 118 -11.67 1.20 -14.98
N MET A 119 -12.73 1.30 -15.77
CA MET A 119 -14.12 1.22 -15.28
C MET A 119 -14.46 -0.08 -14.53
N GLN A 120 -13.81 -1.21 -14.84
CA GLN A 120 -14.06 -2.49 -14.16
C GLN A 120 -13.42 -2.53 -12.76
N ASN A 121 -12.28 -1.87 -12.61
CA ASN A 121 -11.51 -1.80 -11.38
C ASN A 121 -11.84 -0.56 -10.55
N TYR A 122 -12.52 0.43 -11.12
CA TYR A 122 -12.93 1.64 -10.42
C TYR A 122 -13.70 1.34 -9.13
N ASP A 123 -13.38 2.09 -8.08
CA ASP A 123 -14.03 2.00 -6.77
C ASP A 123 -14.39 3.40 -6.26
N SER A 124 -15.70 3.64 -6.14
CA SER A 124 -16.24 4.90 -5.63
C SER A 124 -15.96 5.11 -4.14
N GLN A 125 -15.77 4.05 -3.34
CA GLN A 125 -15.40 4.20 -1.92
C GLN A 125 -13.93 4.57 -1.75
N ALA A 126 -13.11 4.39 -2.79
CA ALA A 126 -11.73 4.85 -2.83
C ALA A 126 -11.60 6.23 -3.49
N SER A 127 -12.71 6.93 -3.74
CA SER A 127 -12.72 8.13 -4.58
C SER A 127 -13.48 9.29 -3.95
N PHE A 128 -13.02 10.51 -4.23
CA PHE A 128 -13.70 11.74 -3.81
C PHE A 128 -13.15 12.95 -4.59
N ASP A 129 -13.99 13.93 -4.89
CA ASP A 129 -13.54 15.23 -5.39
C ASP A 129 -13.48 16.24 -4.25
N VAL A 130 -12.28 16.59 -3.80
CA VAL A 130 -12.06 17.57 -2.73
C VAL A 130 -12.19 18.99 -3.27
N ASN A 131 -11.81 19.24 -4.53
CA ASN A 131 -11.92 20.56 -5.15
C ASN A 131 -13.39 20.91 -5.44
N GLY A 132 -14.17 19.95 -5.95
CA GLY A 132 -15.62 20.06 -6.20
C GLY A 132 -16.49 19.80 -4.96
N ASN A 133 -15.93 19.16 -3.93
CA ASN A 133 -16.63 18.71 -2.73
C ASN A 133 -17.82 17.78 -3.03
N ASP A 134 -17.58 16.76 -3.84
CA ASP A 134 -18.55 15.73 -4.21
C ASP A 134 -17.88 14.34 -4.38
N PHE A 135 -18.66 13.33 -4.75
CA PHE A 135 -18.18 11.94 -4.84
C PHE A 135 -17.63 11.55 -6.22
N ASP A 136 -17.63 12.45 -7.20
CA ASP A 136 -17.22 12.16 -8.58
C ASP A 136 -15.83 12.74 -8.88
N PRO A 137 -14.75 11.94 -8.84
CA PRO A 137 -13.39 12.42 -9.05
C PRO A 137 -13.05 12.65 -10.54
N MET A 138 -14.05 12.77 -11.41
CA MET A 138 -13.84 12.94 -12.85
C MET A 138 -12.99 14.18 -13.13
N PRO A 139 -11.91 14.07 -13.93
CA PRO A 139 -11.08 15.21 -14.26
C PRO A 139 -11.85 16.23 -15.09
N ARG A 140 -11.57 17.51 -14.86
CA ARG A 140 -12.08 18.56 -15.75
C ARG A 140 -11.36 18.49 -17.09
N TYR A 141 -12.12 18.34 -18.16
CA TYR A 141 -11.58 18.40 -19.52
C TYR A 141 -11.36 19.85 -19.98
N ASP A 142 -10.19 20.11 -20.54
CA ASP A 142 -9.87 21.36 -21.23
C ASP A 142 -8.99 21.11 -22.47
N ALA A 143 -8.63 22.18 -23.17
CA ALA A 143 -7.82 22.09 -24.38
C ALA A 143 -6.37 21.68 -24.11
N SER A 144 -5.81 22.02 -22.94
CA SER A 144 -4.44 21.66 -22.54
C SER A 144 -4.31 20.19 -22.11
N ASN A 145 -5.41 19.57 -21.68
CA ASN A 145 -5.44 18.29 -20.97
C ASN A 145 -4.44 18.32 -19.81
N GLU A 146 -4.55 19.35 -18.96
CA GLU A 146 -3.69 19.45 -17.78
C GLU A 146 -4.04 18.38 -16.75
N ASN A 147 -5.33 18.11 -16.56
CA ASN A 147 -5.86 17.13 -15.59
C ASN A 147 -5.83 15.67 -16.10
N LYS A 148 -4.72 15.25 -16.70
CA LYS A 148 -4.55 13.89 -17.25
C LYS A 148 -3.72 12.98 -16.33
N HIS A 149 -3.08 13.55 -15.33
CA HIS A 149 -1.99 12.92 -14.60
C HIS A 149 -2.50 11.77 -13.72
N GLY A 150 -3.54 11.98 -12.92
CA GLY A 150 -4.12 10.95 -12.07
C GLY A 150 -4.70 9.77 -12.85
N THR A 151 -5.28 10.02 -14.03
CA THR A 151 -5.75 8.96 -14.94
C THR A 151 -4.60 8.11 -15.48
N ARG A 152 -3.42 8.71 -15.76
CA ARG A 152 -2.23 7.98 -16.19
C ARG A 152 -1.68 7.10 -15.07
N CYS A 153 -1.54 7.66 -13.87
CA CYS A 153 -1.07 6.94 -12.69
C CYS A 153 -2.01 5.78 -12.32
N ALA A 154 -3.32 5.97 -12.41
CA ALA A 154 -4.30 4.91 -12.13
C ALA A 154 -4.14 3.69 -13.05
N GLY A 155 -3.84 3.91 -14.34
CA GLY A 155 -3.63 2.84 -15.32
C GLY A 155 -2.38 2.01 -15.02
N GLU A 156 -1.31 2.62 -14.52
CA GLU A 156 -0.09 1.90 -14.14
C GLU A 156 -0.36 0.91 -13.01
N VAL A 157 -1.21 1.29 -12.06
CA VAL A 157 -1.61 0.44 -10.94
C VAL A 157 -2.56 -0.66 -11.40
N ALA A 158 -3.69 -0.30 -12.00
CA ALA A 158 -4.86 -1.18 -12.09
C ALA A 158 -5.64 -1.07 -13.41
N ALA A 159 -4.98 -0.73 -14.52
CA ALA A 159 -5.60 -0.96 -15.83
C ALA A 159 -6.00 -2.42 -15.99
N THR A 160 -7.19 -2.63 -16.57
CA THR A 160 -7.87 -3.92 -16.64
C THR A 160 -7.17 -4.82 -17.64
N ALA A 161 -6.78 -6.01 -17.21
CA ALA A 161 -6.14 -6.97 -18.11
C ALA A 161 -7.15 -7.72 -18.99
N ASN A 162 -6.71 -8.14 -20.17
CA ASN A 162 -7.44 -8.99 -21.12
C ASN A 162 -8.75 -8.40 -21.65
N ASN A 163 -8.88 -7.07 -21.68
CA ASN A 163 -10.09 -6.40 -22.17
C ASN A 163 -9.96 -5.88 -23.61
N SER A 164 -8.82 -6.11 -24.27
CA SER A 164 -8.50 -5.62 -25.62
C SER A 164 -8.42 -4.09 -25.74
N HIS A 165 -8.22 -3.39 -24.63
CA HIS A 165 -7.97 -1.96 -24.56
C HIS A 165 -6.54 -1.67 -24.10
N CYS A 166 -6.06 -0.48 -24.42
CA CYS A 166 -4.77 0.11 -24.04
C CYS A 166 -3.72 -0.85 -23.43
N THR A 167 -3.71 -1.04 -22.11
CA THR A 167 -2.55 -1.54 -21.33
C THR A 167 -2.97 -2.57 -20.27
N VAL A 168 -2.04 -2.95 -19.38
CA VAL A 168 -2.30 -3.82 -18.21
C VAL A 168 -1.70 -3.18 -16.96
N GLY A 169 -2.46 -3.03 -15.88
CA GLY A 169 -1.93 -2.53 -14.61
C GLY A 169 -1.04 -3.56 -13.90
N ILE A 170 -0.09 -3.12 -13.09
CA ILE A 170 0.76 -4.05 -12.29
C ILE A 170 -0.12 -4.93 -11.39
N ALA A 171 -1.14 -4.34 -10.80
CA ALA A 171 -2.14 -4.95 -9.95
C ALA A 171 -3.50 -4.90 -10.65
N PHE A 172 -3.58 -5.48 -11.85
CA PHE A 172 -4.76 -5.42 -12.74
C PHE A 172 -6.07 -6.00 -12.19
N ASN A 173 -6.08 -6.64 -11.02
CA ASN A 173 -7.29 -7.07 -10.28
C ASN A 173 -7.51 -6.31 -8.96
N ALA A 174 -6.69 -5.29 -8.67
CA ALA A 174 -6.92 -4.37 -7.57
C ALA A 174 -8.09 -3.44 -7.88
N LYS A 175 -8.70 -2.93 -6.82
CA LYS A 175 -9.62 -1.80 -6.91
C LYS A 175 -8.85 -0.49 -6.93
N ILE A 176 -9.28 0.45 -7.77
CA ILE A 176 -8.62 1.73 -7.98
C ILE A 176 -9.61 2.87 -7.83
N GLY A 177 -9.27 3.83 -6.98
CA GLY A 177 -9.98 5.10 -6.85
C GLY A 177 -9.08 6.27 -7.20
N GLY A 178 -9.66 7.47 -7.11
CA GLY A 178 -8.91 8.70 -7.28
C GLY A 178 -9.51 9.82 -6.44
N VAL A 179 -8.64 10.66 -5.90
CA VAL A 179 -9.00 11.87 -5.19
C VAL A 179 -8.59 13.06 -6.03
N ARG A 180 -9.58 13.83 -6.52
CA ARG A 180 -9.34 15.09 -7.23
C ARG A 180 -9.08 16.19 -6.21
N MET A 181 -7.82 16.57 -6.07
CA MET A 181 -7.37 17.55 -5.09
C MET A 181 -6.35 18.57 -5.63
N LEU A 182 -5.77 18.33 -6.81
CA LEU A 182 -4.81 19.24 -7.46
C LEU A 182 -5.40 20.19 -8.51
N ASP A 183 -6.67 20.04 -8.90
CA ASP A 183 -7.33 20.93 -9.89
C ASP A 183 -8.01 22.11 -9.18
N GLY A 184 -7.24 22.83 -8.35
CA GLY A 184 -7.69 23.97 -7.55
C GLY A 184 -6.67 24.36 -6.47
N ASP A 185 -7.05 25.29 -5.59
CA ASP A 185 -6.18 25.73 -4.49
C ASP A 185 -5.92 24.58 -3.50
N VAL A 186 -4.64 24.20 -3.35
CA VAL A 186 -4.22 23.16 -2.40
C VAL A 186 -3.89 23.82 -1.06
N THR A 187 -4.65 23.46 -0.02
CA THR A 187 -4.46 23.95 1.35
C THR A 187 -4.21 22.78 2.31
N ASP A 188 -3.70 23.05 3.52
CA ASP A 188 -3.48 22.03 4.57
C ASP A 188 -4.75 21.17 4.82
N MET A 189 -5.94 21.78 4.75
CA MET A 189 -7.22 21.06 4.88
C MET A 189 -7.48 20.12 3.69
N VAL A 190 -7.20 20.57 2.45
CA VAL A 190 -7.39 19.77 1.24
C VAL A 190 -6.49 18.54 1.28
N GLU A 191 -5.23 18.72 1.64
CA GLU A 191 -4.28 17.63 1.82
C GLU A 191 -4.73 16.67 2.92
N ALA A 192 -5.07 17.18 4.11
CA ALA A 192 -5.50 16.36 5.23
C ALA A 192 -6.76 15.54 4.91
N LYS A 193 -7.76 16.13 4.25
CA LYS A 193 -8.97 15.42 3.79
C LYS A 193 -8.62 14.32 2.79
N SER A 194 -7.71 14.60 1.86
CA SER A 194 -7.29 13.65 0.82
C SER A 194 -6.55 12.46 1.43
N LEU A 195 -5.58 12.73 2.32
CA LEU A 195 -4.78 11.73 3.05
C LEU A 195 -5.60 10.86 4.01
N SER A 196 -6.73 11.38 4.49
CA SER A 196 -7.60 10.70 5.46
C SER A 196 -8.88 10.13 4.83
N LEU A 197 -8.98 10.06 3.50
CA LEU A 197 -10.14 9.48 2.83
C LEU A 197 -10.24 7.98 3.16
N ASN A 198 -11.35 7.56 3.76
CA ASN A 198 -11.75 6.17 3.98
C ASN A 198 -10.60 5.20 4.36
N PRO A 199 -9.84 5.47 5.45
CA PRO A 199 -8.61 4.75 5.78
C PRO A 199 -8.85 3.30 6.25
N GLN A 200 -10.10 2.91 6.45
CA GLN A 200 -10.46 1.52 6.74
C GLN A 200 -10.75 0.68 5.49
N HIS A 201 -10.92 1.35 4.35
CA HIS A 201 -11.24 0.75 3.05
C HIS A 201 -10.05 0.83 2.10
N ILE A 202 -9.45 2.00 1.97
CA ILE A 202 -8.25 2.21 1.15
C ILE A 202 -7.04 1.61 1.86
N HIS A 203 -6.25 0.84 1.11
CA HIS A 203 -5.03 0.22 1.64
C HIS A 203 -3.79 1.07 1.32
N ILE A 204 -3.70 1.56 0.08
CA ILE A 204 -2.53 2.27 -0.45
C ILE A 204 -2.98 3.61 -1.04
N TYR A 205 -2.27 4.66 -0.68
CA TYR A 205 -2.40 6.02 -1.21
C TYR A 205 -1.15 6.32 -2.03
N SER A 206 -1.31 6.60 -3.33
CA SER A 206 -0.21 6.99 -4.20
C SER A 206 -0.31 8.48 -4.49
N ALA A 207 0.77 9.22 -4.27
CA ALA A 207 0.85 10.65 -4.53
C ALA A 207 2.19 11.01 -5.18
N SER A 208 2.16 12.06 -5.99
CA SER A 208 3.32 12.53 -6.74
C SER A 208 3.41 14.06 -6.75
N TRP A 209 2.89 14.68 -5.69
CA TRP A 209 2.89 16.13 -5.45
C TRP A 209 3.68 16.46 -4.18
N GLY A 210 4.10 17.71 -4.06
CA GLY A 210 4.91 18.22 -2.96
C GLY A 210 5.15 19.72 -3.18
N PRO A 211 6.15 20.31 -2.50
CA PRO A 211 6.59 21.67 -2.78
C PRO A 211 7.11 21.83 -4.22
N ASP A 212 7.33 23.07 -4.65
CA ASP A 212 7.91 23.34 -5.97
C ASP A 212 9.32 22.74 -6.11
N ASP A 213 9.53 21.93 -7.15
CA ASP A 213 10.80 21.27 -7.55
C ASP A 213 11.82 22.25 -8.18
N ASP A 214 12.02 23.41 -7.55
CA ASP A 214 12.72 24.56 -8.09
C ASP A 214 14.17 24.73 -7.56
N GLY A 215 14.63 23.82 -6.70
CA GLY A 215 15.96 23.88 -6.12
C GLY A 215 16.16 24.99 -5.08
N LYS A 216 15.08 25.61 -4.59
CA LYS A 216 15.13 26.70 -3.59
C LYS A 216 14.09 26.55 -2.47
N THR A 217 12.98 25.88 -2.73
CA THR A 217 11.88 25.71 -1.77
C THR A 217 12.27 24.72 -0.66
N VAL A 218 11.80 24.97 0.56
CA VAL A 218 11.89 24.06 1.70
C VAL A 218 10.54 24.13 2.38
N ASP A 219 9.74 23.09 2.22
CA ASP A 219 8.38 23.05 2.74
C ASP A 219 7.91 21.61 2.93
N GLY A 220 6.81 21.41 3.63
CA GLY A 220 6.28 20.08 3.92
C GLY A 220 4.89 20.13 4.55
N PRO A 221 4.39 18.98 5.03
CA PRO A 221 3.04 18.90 5.56
C PRO A 221 2.89 19.83 6.76
N ALA A 222 1.89 20.71 6.66
CA ALA A 222 1.39 21.54 7.73
C ALA A 222 0.65 20.68 8.78
N SER A 223 0.04 21.34 9.77
CA SER A 223 -0.45 20.67 10.98
C SER A 223 -1.50 19.60 10.73
N LEU A 224 -2.46 19.85 9.83
CA LEU A 224 -3.56 18.91 9.57
C LEU A 224 -3.06 17.74 8.72
N ALA A 225 -2.28 18.00 7.68
CA ALA A 225 -1.69 16.96 6.84
C ALA A 225 -0.78 16.02 7.66
N ARG A 226 0.03 16.58 8.57
CA ARG A 226 0.86 15.78 9.48
C ARG A 226 0.01 14.90 10.40
N GLN A 227 -1.07 15.44 10.96
CA GLN A 227 -1.99 14.67 11.78
C GLN A 227 -2.72 13.59 10.95
N ALA A 228 -3.04 13.86 9.69
CA ALA A 228 -3.64 12.87 8.78
C ALA A 228 -2.68 11.70 8.52
N PHE A 229 -1.38 11.96 8.31
CA PHE A 229 -0.38 10.90 8.21
C PHE A 229 -0.29 10.06 9.49
N GLU A 230 -0.17 10.71 10.65
CA GLU A 230 -0.09 10.03 11.96
C GLU A 230 -1.33 9.18 12.25
N ASN A 231 -2.52 9.70 11.94
CA ASN A 231 -3.77 8.95 12.07
C ASN A 231 -3.84 7.81 11.07
N GLY A 232 -3.39 8.02 9.83
CA GLY A 232 -3.33 7.01 8.78
C GLY A 232 -2.48 5.81 9.19
N ILE A 233 -1.24 6.04 9.65
CA ILE A 233 -0.34 4.95 10.05
C ILE A 233 -0.73 4.28 11.37
N ARG A 234 -1.47 4.96 12.27
CA ARG A 234 -1.93 4.38 13.55
C ARG A 234 -3.25 3.64 13.44
N MET A 235 -4.21 4.18 12.70
CA MET A 235 -5.60 3.71 12.71
C MET A 235 -6.02 3.10 11.37
N GLY A 236 -5.38 3.49 10.25
CA GLY A 236 -5.69 2.98 8.92
C GLY A 236 -5.56 1.46 8.84
N ARG A 237 -6.29 0.85 7.91
CA ARG A 237 -6.36 -0.61 7.72
C ARG A 237 -6.55 -1.37 9.05
N ARG A 238 -7.49 -0.90 9.88
CA ARG A 238 -7.84 -1.47 11.19
C ARG A 238 -6.64 -1.60 12.14
N GLY A 239 -5.76 -0.61 12.12
CA GLY A 239 -4.56 -0.55 12.96
C GLY A 239 -3.28 -1.12 12.32
N LEU A 240 -3.34 -1.66 11.10
CA LEU A 240 -2.14 -2.06 10.35
C LEU A 240 -1.38 -0.85 9.78
N GLY A 241 -2.07 0.29 9.64
CA GLY A 241 -1.56 1.54 9.10
C GLY A 241 -1.76 1.64 7.58
N SER A 242 -2.27 2.80 7.15
CA SER A 242 -2.31 3.20 5.75
C SER A 242 -0.92 3.21 5.14
N VAL A 243 -0.83 2.84 3.85
CA VAL A 243 0.43 2.83 3.11
C VAL A 243 0.47 4.03 2.20
N PHE A 244 1.37 4.98 2.46
CA PHE A 244 1.54 6.17 1.63
C PHE A 244 2.78 5.99 0.74
N VAL A 245 2.59 6.00 -0.58
CA VAL A 245 3.66 5.88 -1.57
C VAL A 245 3.82 7.25 -2.25
N TRP A 246 5.06 7.73 -2.31
CA TRP A 246 5.35 9.10 -2.73
C TRP A 246 6.45 9.14 -3.78
N ALA A 247 6.26 9.95 -4.83
CA ALA A 247 7.33 10.24 -5.77
C ALA A 247 8.40 11.12 -5.11
N SER A 248 9.68 10.90 -5.45
CA SER A 248 10.78 11.63 -4.82
C SER A 248 11.03 13.05 -5.36
N GLY A 249 10.29 13.52 -6.37
CA GLY A 249 10.47 14.86 -6.96
C GLY A 249 11.11 14.87 -8.35
N ASN A 250 10.95 15.96 -9.10
CA ASN A 250 11.41 16.15 -10.49
C ASN A 250 12.38 17.35 -10.66
N GLY A 251 12.95 17.84 -9.56
CA GLY A 251 13.82 19.03 -9.49
C GLY A 251 15.29 18.80 -9.84
N GLY A 252 15.66 17.65 -10.40
CA GLY A 252 17.06 17.32 -10.73
C GLY A 252 17.75 18.36 -11.63
N ARG A 253 17.04 18.92 -12.62
CA ARG A 253 17.56 20.00 -13.49
C ARG A 253 17.80 21.31 -12.72
N SER A 254 16.98 21.55 -11.69
CA SER A 254 17.08 22.67 -10.76
C SER A 254 18.13 22.43 -9.67
N ARG A 255 18.82 21.28 -9.67
CA ARG A 255 19.71 20.85 -8.57
C ARG A 255 18.98 20.88 -7.21
N ASP A 256 17.73 20.43 -7.22
CA ASP A 256 16.98 20.24 -5.99
C ASP A 256 17.43 18.98 -5.24
N HIS A 257 16.94 18.85 -4.01
CA HIS A 257 17.29 17.77 -3.12
C HIS A 257 16.08 17.42 -2.26
N CYS A 258 15.58 16.18 -2.42
CA CYS A 258 14.28 15.79 -1.88
C CYS A 258 14.16 15.79 -0.36
N SER A 259 15.27 15.86 0.39
CA SER A 259 15.20 16.14 1.84
C SER A 259 14.66 17.54 2.22
N CYS A 260 14.47 18.43 1.24
CA CYS A 260 13.82 19.73 1.39
C CYS A 260 12.30 19.66 1.16
N ASP A 261 11.79 18.53 0.70
CA ASP A 261 10.37 18.20 0.63
C ASP A 261 9.99 17.35 1.86
N GLY A 262 9.16 17.91 2.74
CA GLY A 262 8.74 17.23 3.96
C GLY A 262 7.75 16.07 3.76
N TYR A 263 7.15 15.90 2.58
CA TYR A 263 6.29 14.76 2.26
C TYR A 263 7.15 13.53 1.96
N THR A 264 8.11 13.65 1.04
CA THR A 264 9.05 12.57 0.68
C THR A 264 10.08 12.26 1.78
N ASN A 265 10.40 13.24 2.62
CA ASN A 265 11.31 13.09 3.76
C ASN A 265 10.62 12.59 5.05
N SER A 266 9.29 12.40 5.02
CA SER A 266 8.53 11.82 6.13
C SER A 266 8.84 10.33 6.32
N ILE A 267 8.87 9.86 7.57
CA ILE A 267 8.99 8.42 7.84
C ILE A 267 7.72 7.63 7.46
N TYR A 268 6.59 8.33 7.33
CA TYR A 268 5.27 7.74 7.07
C TYR A 268 5.03 7.48 5.59
N THR A 269 5.89 8.03 4.72
CA THR A 269 5.82 7.84 3.27
C THR A 269 6.90 6.87 2.80
N ILE A 270 6.56 6.10 1.78
CA ILE A 270 7.49 5.26 1.02
C ILE A 270 7.92 6.09 -0.18
N SER A 271 9.05 6.78 -0.05
CA SER A 271 9.61 7.60 -1.12
C SER A 271 10.26 6.73 -2.21
N ILE A 272 9.82 6.94 -3.45
CA ILE A 272 10.19 6.16 -4.63
C ILE A 272 10.83 7.08 -5.67
N SER A 273 12.04 6.71 -6.06
CA SER A 273 12.82 7.35 -7.13
C SER A 273 12.64 6.61 -8.47
N SER A 274 13.32 7.10 -9.51
CA SER A 274 13.19 6.60 -10.88
C SER A 274 14.50 6.11 -11.47
N THR A 275 14.42 5.11 -12.34
CA THR A 275 15.50 4.79 -13.27
C THR A 275 15.00 4.77 -14.71
N ALA A 276 15.87 5.18 -15.64
CA ALA A 276 15.64 4.93 -17.06
C ALA A 276 15.76 3.42 -17.36
N GLU A 277 15.30 3.01 -18.54
CA GLU A 277 15.49 1.65 -19.07
C GLU A 277 16.95 1.20 -19.03
N SER A 278 17.88 2.13 -19.31
CA SER A 278 19.32 1.88 -19.30
C SER A 278 19.94 1.69 -17.92
N GLY A 279 19.17 1.79 -16.83
CA GLY A 279 19.66 1.78 -15.45
C GLY A 279 20.33 3.09 -15.02
N LYS A 280 20.30 4.13 -15.87
CA LYS A 280 20.90 5.43 -15.57
C LYS A 280 19.92 6.34 -14.85
N LYS A 281 20.47 7.30 -14.08
CA LYS A 281 19.65 8.31 -13.42
C LYS A 281 18.99 9.23 -14.47
N PRO A 282 17.66 9.44 -14.43
CA PRO A 282 17.01 10.44 -15.27
C PRO A 282 17.45 11.86 -14.93
N TRP A 283 17.33 12.78 -15.89
CA TRP A 283 17.74 14.18 -15.73
C TRP A 283 16.91 14.97 -14.70
N TYR A 284 15.69 14.53 -14.42
CA TYR A 284 14.76 15.16 -13.49
C TYR A 284 14.89 14.61 -12.05
N LEU A 285 15.60 13.50 -11.84
CA LEU A 285 15.64 12.82 -10.55
C LEU A 285 16.29 13.69 -9.47
N GLU A 286 15.64 13.75 -8.31
CA GLU A 286 16.19 14.27 -7.07
C GLU A 286 16.82 13.17 -6.22
N GLU A 287 17.97 13.46 -5.63
CA GLU A 287 18.70 12.54 -4.76
C GLU A 287 18.52 12.96 -3.30
N CYS A 288 18.31 11.98 -2.41
CA CYS A 288 18.24 12.22 -0.97
C CYS A 288 18.34 10.91 -0.19
N ALA A 289 18.70 11.03 1.08
CA ALA A 289 18.87 9.87 1.96
C ALA A 289 17.55 9.30 2.50
N SER A 290 16.41 9.95 2.23
CA SER A 290 15.06 9.50 2.61
C SER A 290 14.44 8.52 1.60
N THR A 291 14.89 8.53 0.34
CA THR A 291 14.44 7.60 -0.71
C THR A 291 14.61 6.15 -0.26
N LEU A 292 13.54 5.35 -0.35
CA LEU A 292 13.58 3.95 0.09
C LEU A 292 13.93 2.99 -1.07
N ALA A 293 13.36 3.21 -2.25
CA ALA A 293 13.57 2.32 -3.39
C ALA A 293 13.35 3.05 -4.72
N THR A 294 13.39 2.30 -5.81
CA THR A 294 13.25 2.80 -7.17
C THR A 294 12.39 1.87 -8.00
N THR A 295 11.65 2.44 -8.95
CA THR A 295 11.07 1.70 -10.08
C THR A 295 11.49 2.36 -11.39
N TYR A 296 11.13 1.75 -12.52
CA TYR A 296 11.36 2.37 -13.82
C TYR A 296 10.59 3.68 -13.99
N SER A 297 11.02 4.51 -14.93
CA SER A 297 10.28 5.62 -15.52
C SER A 297 10.93 5.96 -16.87
N SER A 298 10.69 7.17 -17.37
CA SER A 298 11.38 7.76 -18.51
C SER A 298 12.84 8.13 -18.21
N GLY A 299 13.64 8.34 -19.26
CA GLY A 299 15.03 8.78 -19.14
C GLY A 299 15.36 9.90 -20.11
N GLU A 300 16.45 9.71 -20.84
CA GLU A 300 16.83 10.54 -21.97
C GLU A 300 15.84 10.42 -23.14
N SER A 301 15.99 11.26 -24.17
CA SER A 301 15.08 11.28 -25.32
C SER A 301 15.01 9.97 -26.11
N TYR A 302 16.05 9.13 -26.02
CA TYR A 302 16.13 7.82 -26.67
C TYR A 302 15.66 6.66 -25.77
N ASP A 303 15.48 6.88 -24.46
CA ASP A 303 14.95 5.87 -23.55
C ASP A 303 13.45 5.73 -23.76
N ARG A 304 12.92 4.51 -23.61
CA ARG A 304 11.48 4.29 -23.63
C ARG A 304 10.83 4.95 -22.41
N LYS A 305 9.56 5.34 -22.57
CA LYS A 305 8.75 5.99 -21.55
C LYS A 305 7.67 5.04 -21.04
N ILE A 306 6.86 5.51 -20.09
CA ILE A 306 5.80 4.70 -19.50
C ILE A 306 4.55 4.75 -20.37
N ILE A 307 3.99 3.56 -20.58
CA ILE A 307 2.80 3.32 -21.39
C ILE A 307 1.61 3.06 -20.47
N THR A 308 0.58 3.89 -20.52
CA THR A 308 -0.56 3.78 -19.61
C THR A 308 -1.83 4.39 -20.23
N THR A 309 -2.95 4.34 -19.51
CA THR A 309 -4.21 5.03 -19.81
C THR A 309 -4.00 6.54 -19.90
N ASP A 310 -4.84 7.25 -20.64
CA ASP A 310 -4.75 8.70 -20.79
C ASP A 310 -6.15 9.32 -20.86
N LEU A 311 -6.22 10.60 -20.55
CA LEU A 311 -7.46 11.35 -20.55
C LEU A 311 -8.17 11.25 -21.91
N ARG A 312 -9.50 11.30 -21.90
CA ARG A 312 -10.39 11.14 -23.07
C ARG A 312 -10.39 9.72 -23.63
N GLN A 313 -10.30 8.73 -22.75
CA GLN A 313 -10.35 7.30 -23.08
C GLN A 313 -9.22 6.87 -24.04
N ARG A 314 -8.05 7.49 -23.89
CA ARG A 314 -6.90 7.29 -24.77
C ARG A 314 -5.83 6.43 -24.10
N CYS A 315 -4.81 6.12 -24.87
CA CYS A 315 -3.62 5.44 -24.38
C CYS A 315 -2.42 6.33 -24.68
N THR A 316 -1.49 6.44 -23.75
CA THR A 316 -0.26 7.20 -23.92
C THR A 316 0.95 6.28 -23.82
N ASP A 317 2.00 6.59 -24.56
CA ASP A 317 3.33 5.99 -24.47
C ASP A 317 4.38 7.03 -24.03
N SER A 318 3.92 8.10 -23.39
CA SER A 318 4.72 9.28 -23.10
C SER A 318 4.57 9.79 -21.67
N HIS A 319 4.17 8.93 -20.72
CA HIS A 319 4.21 9.29 -19.30
C HIS A 319 5.65 9.25 -18.77
N THR A 320 6.01 10.21 -17.92
CA THR A 320 7.39 10.56 -17.55
C THR A 320 7.44 11.10 -16.11
N GLY A 321 8.64 11.21 -15.56
CA GLY A 321 8.89 11.77 -14.22
C GLY A 321 8.87 10.72 -13.11
N THR A 322 9.29 11.11 -11.90
CA THR A 322 9.15 10.28 -10.69
C THR A 322 7.69 9.97 -10.37
N SER A 323 6.78 10.79 -10.90
CA SER A 323 5.35 10.61 -10.80
C SER A 323 4.81 9.35 -11.46
N ALA A 324 5.54 8.75 -12.42
CA ALA A 324 5.23 7.43 -12.97
C ALA A 324 5.84 6.29 -12.13
N SER A 325 6.88 6.57 -11.33
CA SER A 325 7.52 5.55 -10.50
C SER A 325 6.68 5.20 -9.25
N ALA A 326 6.12 6.19 -8.57
CA ALA A 326 5.30 5.96 -7.37
C ALA A 326 4.07 5.05 -7.62
N PRO A 327 3.27 5.23 -8.69
CA PRO A 327 2.16 4.32 -9.02
C PRO A 327 2.65 2.89 -9.30
N MET A 328 3.79 2.72 -9.97
CA MET A 328 4.33 1.36 -10.16
C MET A 328 4.69 0.69 -8.84
N ALA A 329 5.33 1.42 -7.92
CA ALA A 329 5.61 0.90 -6.58
C ALA A 329 4.31 0.58 -5.81
N ALA A 330 3.28 1.41 -5.91
CA ALA A 330 1.97 1.15 -5.32
C ALA A 330 1.34 -0.14 -5.87
N GLY A 331 1.45 -0.38 -7.19
CA GLY A 331 1.03 -1.63 -7.83
C GLY A 331 1.79 -2.85 -7.28
N ILE A 332 3.12 -2.75 -7.15
CA ILE A 332 3.94 -3.86 -6.59
C ILE A 332 3.59 -4.12 -5.13
N ILE A 333 3.38 -3.08 -4.33
CA ILE A 333 2.95 -3.21 -2.93
C ILE A 333 1.56 -3.84 -2.85
N ALA A 334 0.66 -3.56 -3.79
CA ALA A 334 -0.65 -4.21 -3.84
C ALA A 334 -0.53 -5.72 -4.08
N LEU A 335 0.42 -6.18 -4.91
CA LEU A 335 0.72 -7.60 -5.06
C LEU A 335 1.20 -8.23 -3.74
N ALA A 336 2.08 -7.53 -3.00
CA ALA A 336 2.58 -8.00 -1.70
C ALA A 336 1.48 -8.03 -0.61
N LEU A 337 0.57 -7.06 -0.62
CA LEU A 337 -0.59 -7.02 0.28
C LEU A 337 -1.61 -8.12 -0.02
N GLU A 338 -1.79 -8.51 -1.28
CA GLU A 338 -2.60 -9.70 -1.60
C GLU A 338 -1.94 -10.97 -1.04
N ALA A 339 -0.61 -11.08 -1.13
CA ALA A 339 0.14 -12.20 -0.58
C ALA A 339 0.08 -12.28 0.95
N ASN A 340 0.00 -11.13 1.63
CA ASN A 340 -0.20 -11.05 3.07
C ASN A 340 -0.96 -9.77 3.47
N PRO A 341 -2.27 -9.85 3.72
CA PRO A 341 -3.07 -8.66 4.06
C PRO A 341 -2.78 -8.09 5.45
N PHE A 342 -2.03 -8.82 6.29
CA PHE A 342 -1.69 -8.43 7.66
C PHE A 342 -0.38 -7.65 7.77
N LEU A 343 0.30 -7.35 6.65
CA LEU A 343 1.49 -6.51 6.68
C LEU A 343 1.13 -5.10 7.17
N THR A 344 1.83 -4.64 8.20
CA THR A 344 1.76 -3.26 8.66
C THR A 344 2.47 -2.31 7.68
N TRP A 345 2.24 -1.00 7.82
CA TRP A 345 2.94 0.02 7.03
C TRP A 345 4.48 -0.09 7.16
N ARG A 346 4.99 -0.45 8.35
CA ARG A 346 6.42 -0.73 8.60
C ARG A 346 6.88 -2.03 7.98
N ASP A 347 6.10 -3.11 8.09
CA ASP A 347 6.45 -4.39 7.49
C ASP A 347 6.71 -4.26 5.98
N ILE A 348 5.90 -3.46 5.29
CA ILE A 348 6.07 -3.18 3.86
C ILE A 348 7.42 -2.49 3.60
N GLN A 349 7.78 -1.47 4.38
CA GLN A 349 9.09 -0.82 4.24
C GLN A 349 10.24 -1.81 4.47
N HIS A 350 10.15 -2.65 5.51
CA HIS A 350 11.14 -3.70 5.77
C HIS A 350 11.26 -4.71 4.63
N ILE A 351 10.13 -5.12 4.02
CA ILE A 351 10.15 -6.03 2.86
C ILE A 351 10.86 -5.34 1.70
N ILE A 352 10.52 -4.08 1.38
CA ILE A 352 11.17 -3.31 0.32
C ILE A 352 12.69 -3.27 0.52
N VAL A 353 13.16 -2.92 1.73
CA VAL A 353 14.60 -2.89 2.07
C VAL A 353 15.27 -4.23 1.82
N ARG A 354 14.58 -5.34 2.11
CA ARG A 354 15.14 -6.70 1.99
C ARG A 354 15.12 -7.26 0.58
N THR A 355 14.19 -6.81 -0.26
CA THR A 355 13.96 -7.42 -1.57
C THR A 355 14.39 -6.55 -2.73
N SER A 356 14.55 -5.24 -2.52
CA SER A 356 15.09 -4.34 -3.55
C SER A 356 16.53 -4.68 -3.91
N ARG A 357 16.88 -4.46 -5.17
CA ARG A 357 18.17 -4.89 -5.73
C ARG A 357 18.86 -3.74 -6.45
N ALA A 358 20.16 -3.59 -6.21
CA ALA A 358 20.98 -2.70 -7.02
C ALA A 358 20.95 -3.08 -8.51
N GLY A 359 20.84 -4.37 -8.85
CA GLY A 359 20.62 -4.85 -10.22
C GLY A 359 21.56 -4.23 -11.25
N HIS A 360 20.99 -3.74 -12.35
CA HIS A 360 21.68 -2.99 -13.42
C HIS A 360 21.76 -1.47 -13.16
N LEU A 361 21.32 -0.98 -11.99
CA LEU A 361 21.27 0.44 -11.69
C LEU A 361 22.68 1.04 -11.56
N ASN A 362 22.93 2.11 -12.29
CA ASN A 362 24.22 2.77 -12.37
C ASN A 362 24.27 3.99 -11.42
N ALA A 363 24.94 3.82 -10.29
CA ALA A 363 25.23 4.90 -9.35
C ALA A 363 26.67 4.79 -8.83
N ASN A 364 27.36 5.93 -8.75
CA ASN A 364 28.73 6.00 -8.21
C ASN A 364 28.76 5.98 -6.68
N ASP A 365 27.63 6.24 -6.03
CA ASP A 365 27.51 6.40 -4.59
C ASP A 365 27.00 5.15 -3.87
N TRP A 366 26.85 4.01 -4.56
CA TRP A 366 26.49 2.74 -3.93
C TRP A 366 27.44 2.43 -2.75
N LYS A 367 26.87 2.25 -1.56
CA LYS A 367 27.57 1.81 -0.36
C LYS A 367 26.84 0.65 0.30
N THR A 368 27.58 -0.24 0.94
CA THR A 368 26.99 -1.26 1.80
C THR A 368 27.00 -0.72 3.21
N ASN A 369 25.83 -0.61 3.82
CA ASN A 369 25.70 -0.20 5.21
C ASN A 369 26.18 -1.32 6.15
N ALA A 370 26.29 -1.06 7.45
CA ALA A 370 26.84 -2.04 8.41
C ALA A 370 25.93 -3.25 8.65
N ALA A 371 24.66 -3.18 8.24
CA ALA A 371 23.72 -4.30 8.25
C ALA A 371 23.77 -5.16 6.97
N GLY A 372 24.61 -4.81 5.99
CA GLY A 372 24.82 -5.58 4.77
C GLY A 372 23.93 -5.16 3.59
N TYR A 373 23.16 -4.09 3.71
CA TYR A 373 22.31 -3.59 2.62
C TYR A 373 23.08 -2.63 1.73
N LYS A 374 22.95 -2.80 0.40
CA LYS A 374 23.43 -1.79 -0.56
C LYS A 374 22.42 -0.65 -0.64
N VAL A 375 22.91 0.58 -0.55
CA VAL A 375 22.08 1.80 -0.57
C VAL A 375 22.77 2.91 -1.37
N SER A 376 21.97 3.74 -2.03
CA SER A 376 22.37 4.91 -2.83
C SER A 376 21.37 6.05 -2.60
N HIS A 377 21.82 7.30 -2.62
CA HIS A 377 20.94 8.48 -2.53
C HIS A 377 20.11 8.67 -3.81
N LEU A 378 20.54 8.07 -4.93
CA LEU A 378 19.79 8.07 -6.18
C LEU A 378 18.65 7.04 -6.16
N TYR A 379 18.92 5.87 -5.57
CA TYR A 379 18.08 4.70 -5.77
C TYR A 379 17.53 4.04 -4.50
N GLY A 380 17.82 4.59 -3.32
CA GLY A 380 17.54 3.94 -2.05
C GLY A 380 18.19 2.56 -1.99
N PHE A 381 17.44 1.55 -1.58
CA PHE A 381 17.88 0.14 -1.55
C PHE A 381 17.87 -0.55 -2.93
N GLY A 382 17.48 0.17 -3.99
CA GLY A 382 17.51 -0.28 -5.37
C GLY A 382 16.14 -0.52 -6.00
N LEU A 383 16.15 -1.23 -7.12
CA LEU A 383 14.97 -1.51 -7.91
C LEU A 383 14.06 -2.51 -7.19
N MET A 384 12.77 -2.19 -7.08
CA MET A 384 11.78 -3.09 -6.47
C MET A 384 11.59 -4.35 -7.30
N ASP A 385 11.60 -5.52 -6.65
CA ASP A 385 11.35 -6.83 -7.27
C ASP A 385 10.02 -7.39 -6.76
N ALA A 386 9.01 -7.40 -7.63
CA ALA A 386 7.67 -7.83 -7.27
C ALA A 386 7.58 -9.30 -6.86
N GLU A 387 8.31 -10.19 -7.53
CA GLU A 387 8.31 -11.62 -7.18
C GLU A 387 8.97 -11.85 -5.82
N ALA A 388 10.11 -11.20 -5.57
CA ALA A 388 10.79 -11.29 -4.29
C ALA A 388 9.93 -10.70 -3.16
N MET A 389 9.25 -9.58 -3.40
CA MET A 389 8.34 -8.98 -2.42
C MET A 389 7.18 -9.90 -2.05
N VAL A 390 6.52 -10.54 -3.01
CA VAL A 390 5.42 -11.49 -2.68
C VAL A 390 5.95 -12.73 -1.96
N ILE A 391 7.12 -13.26 -2.35
CA ILE A 391 7.76 -14.40 -1.68
C ILE A 391 8.10 -14.05 -0.23
N GLU A 392 8.62 -12.85 0.01
CA GLU A 392 8.98 -12.42 1.35
C GLU A 392 7.73 -12.15 2.20
N ALA A 393 6.68 -11.55 1.62
CA ALA A 393 5.38 -11.34 2.25
C ALA A 393 4.69 -12.65 2.69
N GLU A 394 4.78 -13.72 1.89
CA GLU A 394 4.19 -15.03 2.18
C GLU A 394 4.72 -15.66 3.49
N LYS A 395 5.95 -15.35 3.88
CA LYS A 395 6.59 -15.90 5.09
C LYS A 395 6.87 -14.83 6.15
N TRP A 396 6.39 -13.61 5.92
CA TRP A 396 6.70 -12.48 6.79
C TRP A 396 6.10 -12.67 8.18
N THR A 397 6.91 -12.37 9.19
CA THR A 397 6.47 -12.22 10.57
C THR A 397 6.55 -10.74 10.90
N THR A 398 5.46 -10.17 11.40
CA THR A 398 5.37 -8.75 11.73
C THR A 398 6.52 -8.33 12.64
N VAL A 399 7.13 -7.19 12.32
CA VAL A 399 8.25 -6.64 13.10
C VAL A 399 7.80 -6.24 14.50
N PRO A 400 8.71 -6.21 15.49
CA PRO A 400 8.39 -5.75 16.84
C PRO A 400 7.77 -4.34 16.87
N PRO A 401 7.07 -3.98 17.97
CA PRO A 401 6.54 -2.63 18.14
C PRO A 401 7.60 -1.55 17.92
N GLN A 402 7.22 -0.46 17.25
CA GLN A 402 8.14 0.64 17.00
C GLN A 402 8.44 1.38 18.31
N HIS A 403 9.72 1.59 18.58
CA HIS A 403 10.19 2.46 19.63
C HIS A 403 10.69 3.76 18.99
N VAL A 404 10.48 4.87 19.69
CA VAL A 404 10.94 6.20 19.29
C VAL A 404 11.84 6.75 20.40
N CYS A 405 13.13 6.86 20.12
CA CYS A 405 14.10 7.47 21.01
C CYS A 405 14.39 8.90 20.57
N VAL A 406 14.07 9.86 21.43
CA VAL A 406 14.42 11.28 21.23
C VAL A 406 15.64 11.58 22.09
N GLU A 407 16.79 11.73 21.46
CA GLU A 407 18.05 12.05 22.16
C GLU A 407 18.08 13.53 22.58
N ASN A 408 18.85 13.84 23.63
CA ASN A 408 18.98 15.22 24.11
C ASN A 408 19.55 16.15 23.04
N THR A 409 19.01 17.37 22.97
CA THR A 409 19.46 18.38 22.02
C THR A 409 20.84 18.93 22.36
N ASP A 410 21.76 18.89 21.39
CA ASP A 410 23.01 19.63 21.45
C ASP A 410 22.76 21.09 21.07
N ARG A 411 22.82 21.98 22.06
CA ARG A 411 22.62 23.43 21.92
C ARG A 411 23.93 24.22 21.84
N GLN A 412 25.06 23.56 21.61
CA GLN A 412 26.32 24.26 21.45
C GLN A 412 26.32 25.03 20.13
N ILE A 413 26.36 26.36 20.20
CA ILE A 413 26.41 27.20 19.02
C ILE A 413 27.77 27.02 18.34
N LYS A 414 27.76 26.57 17.09
CA LYS A 414 28.96 26.40 16.27
C LYS A 414 28.92 27.33 15.06
N THR A 415 29.96 28.16 14.92
CA THR A 415 30.10 29.07 13.79
C THR A 415 30.49 28.28 12.54
N ILE A 416 29.70 28.42 11.48
CA ILE A 416 29.94 27.86 10.15
C ILE A 416 30.64 28.94 9.33
N ARG A 417 31.91 28.70 8.99
CA ARG A 417 32.70 29.63 8.17
C ARG A 417 32.80 29.11 6.72
N PRO A 418 32.96 30.00 5.73
CA PRO A 418 33.30 29.62 4.36
C PRO A 418 34.50 28.67 4.34
N ASP A 419 34.47 27.65 3.47
CA ASP A 419 35.55 26.66 3.30
C ASP A 419 35.92 25.88 4.58
N SER A 420 35.06 25.88 5.59
CA SER A 420 35.26 25.11 6.82
C SER A 420 34.23 23.99 6.95
N ILE A 421 34.65 22.91 7.61
CA ILE A 421 33.77 21.82 7.99
C ILE A 421 33.47 21.96 9.47
N VAL A 422 32.22 22.22 9.82
CA VAL A 422 31.75 22.14 11.21
C VAL A 422 31.45 20.69 11.51
N ARG A 423 32.16 20.12 12.49
CA ARG A 423 31.95 18.76 12.97
C ARG A 423 31.33 18.78 14.37
N SER A 424 30.21 18.09 14.54
CA SER A 424 29.59 17.82 15.85
C SER A 424 29.47 16.33 16.08
N ILE A 425 29.90 15.88 17.27
CA ILE A 425 29.84 14.47 17.66
C ILE A 425 28.85 14.36 18.81
N TYR A 426 27.88 13.48 18.67
CA TYR A 426 26.89 13.16 19.69
C TYR A 426 26.95 11.67 20.02
N LYS A 427 27.13 11.33 21.30
CA LYS A 427 27.16 9.94 21.74
C LYS A 427 25.75 9.49 22.11
N ALA A 428 25.06 8.88 21.16
CA ALA A 428 23.71 8.36 21.36
C ALA A 428 23.73 7.11 22.22
N THR A 429 22.74 6.98 23.09
CA THR A 429 22.54 5.80 23.93
C THR A 429 21.48 4.86 23.37
N GLY A 430 20.67 5.36 22.41
CA GLY A 430 19.47 4.67 21.95
C GLY A 430 18.36 4.69 23.00
N CYS A 431 18.40 5.63 23.97
CA CYS A 431 17.48 5.69 25.11
C CYS A 431 17.47 4.39 25.94
N SER A 432 18.67 3.86 26.20
CA SER A 432 18.85 2.59 26.94
C SER A 432 18.42 2.65 28.40
N ASP A 433 18.22 3.85 28.94
CA ASP A 433 17.67 4.14 30.26
C ASP A 433 16.15 3.97 30.34
N ASN A 434 15.43 4.02 29.20
CA ASN A 434 13.99 3.88 29.14
C ASN A 434 13.57 2.70 28.25
N PRO A 435 13.18 1.54 28.82
CA PRO A 435 12.81 0.35 28.06
C PRO A 435 11.70 0.56 27.02
N ASN A 436 10.77 1.50 27.25
CA ASN A 436 9.66 1.78 26.32
C ASN A 436 10.09 2.61 25.11
N HIS A 437 11.25 3.27 25.19
CA HIS A 437 11.80 4.11 24.13
C HIS A 437 13.13 3.59 23.59
N HIS A 438 13.66 2.50 24.16
CA HIS A 438 14.96 1.96 23.80
C HIS A 438 14.97 1.44 22.35
N VAL A 439 15.80 2.02 21.50
CA VAL A 439 16.03 1.58 20.13
C VAL A 439 17.41 0.94 20.04
N ILE A 440 17.46 -0.33 19.65
CA ILE A 440 18.72 -1.05 19.38
C ILE A 440 18.95 -1.14 17.88
N TYR A 441 17.94 -1.55 17.11
CA TYR A 441 18.02 -1.75 15.66
C TYR A 441 17.22 -0.66 14.96
N LEU A 442 17.90 0.09 14.08
CA LEU A 442 17.33 1.26 13.42
C LEU A 442 16.37 0.90 12.27
N GLU A 443 15.37 1.77 12.07
CA GLU A 443 14.55 1.89 10.87
C GLU A 443 14.86 3.24 10.23
N HIS A 444 14.25 4.31 10.72
CA HIS A 444 14.49 5.68 10.29
C HIS A 444 15.35 6.45 11.30
N VAL A 445 16.17 7.36 10.80
CA VAL A 445 16.91 8.32 11.62
C VAL A 445 16.58 9.72 11.17
N VAL A 446 16.11 10.56 12.10
CA VAL A 446 15.78 11.95 11.85
C VAL A 446 16.75 12.87 12.60
N VAL A 447 17.30 13.86 11.89
CA VAL A 447 18.13 14.93 12.42
C VAL A 447 17.33 16.21 12.43
N ARG A 448 16.96 16.69 13.62
CA ARG A 448 16.31 17.99 13.78
C ARG A 448 17.38 19.05 13.91
N ILE A 449 17.34 20.08 13.07
CA ILE A 449 18.41 21.08 13.04
C ILE A 449 17.89 22.50 12.93
N THR A 450 18.55 23.40 13.64
CA THR A 450 18.35 24.85 13.53
C THR A 450 19.66 25.52 13.12
N ILE A 451 19.70 26.03 11.89
CA ILE A 451 20.83 26.75 11.31
C ILE A 451 20.37 28.13 10.85
N THR A 452 21.15 29.16 11.16
CA THR A 452 21.07 30.45 10.46
C THR A 452 22.23 30.56 9.48
N HIS A 453 21.97 30.93 8.23
CA HIS A 453 23.00 31.03 7.20
C HIS A 453 22.73 32.21 6.26
N PRO A 454 23.75 32.94 5.79
CA PRO A 454 23.58 34.04 4.83
C PRO A 454 23.12 33.59 3.43
N ARG A 455 23.18 32.28 3.13
CA ARG A 455 22.68 31.68 1.90
C ARG A 455 22.50 30.17 2.05
N ARG A 456 21.29 29.68 2.19
CA ARG A 456 21.00 28.27 2.53
C ARG A 456 21.56 27.27 1.52
N GLY A 457 21.52 27.57 0.22
CA GLY A 457 22.02 26.69 -0.84
C GLY A 457 23.53 26.41 -0.85
N ASP A 458 24.31 27.18 -0.08
CA ASP A 458 25.75 26.96 0.08
C ASP A 458 26.08 25.82 1.06
N LEU A 459 25.09 25.32 1.79
CA LEU A 459 25.26 24.25 2.77
C LEU A 459 25.21 22.87 2.13
N ALA A 460 26.10 21.99 2.60
CA ALA A 460 25.95 20.55 2.48
C ALA A 460 26.03 19.92 3.88
N ILE A 461 25.13 18.98 4.17
CA ILE A 461 24.98 18.38 5.50
C ILE A 461 25.10 16.87 5.38
N TYR A 462 25.93 16.28 6.24
CA TYR A 462 26.15 14.85 6.30
C TYR A 462 25.97 14.33 7.72
N LEU A 463 25.44 13.12 7.84
CA LEU A 463 25.38 12.36 9.08
C LEU A 463 26.13 11.06 8.90
N THR A 464 26.99 10.71 9.86
CA THR A 464 27.65 9.41 9.90
C THR A 464 27.18 8.63 11.13
N SER A 465 26.70 7.42 10.93
CA SER A 465 26.25 6.51 11.99
C SER A 465 27.44 5.99 12.83
N PRO A 466 27.19 5.45 14.03
CA PRO A 466 28.22 4.82 14.85
C PRO A 466 28.92 3.65 14.15
N SER A 467 28.24 3.03 13.19
CA SER A 467 28.78 1.91 12.41
C SER A 467 29.53 2.36 11.14
N GLY A 468 29.60 3.67 10.88
CA GLY A 468 30.37 4.28 9.78
C GLY A 468 29.58 4.56 8.51
N THR A 469 28.26 4.35 8.49
CA THR A 469 27.43 4.66 7.33
C THR A 469 27.20 6.16 7.23
N ARG A 470 27.62 6.75 6.11
CA ARG A 470 27.54 8.19 5.85
C ARG A 470 26.39 8.51 4.91
N SER A 471 25.44 9.30 5.40
CA SER A 471 24.28 9.80 4.65
C SER A 471 24.44 11.29 4.35
N GLN A 472 24.25 11.67 3.09
CA GLN A 472 24.10 13.07 2.68
C GLN A 472 22.66 13.51 2.93
N LEU A 473 22.47 14.31 3.97
CA LEU A 473 21.16 14.84 4.34
C LEU A 473 20.76 16.03 3.47
N LEU A 474 21.73 16.81 3.01
CA LEU A 474 21.53 17.93 2.11
C LEU A 474 22.75 18.09 1.20
N ALA A 475 22.51 18.23 -0.10
CA ALA A 475 23.50 18.70 -1.07
C ALA A 475 23.40 20.22 -1.27
N ASN A 476 24.45 20.82 -1.85
CA ASN A 476 24.41 22.20 -2.27
C ASN A 476 23.30 22.43 -3.30
N ARG A 477 22.43 23.41 -3.05
CA ARG A 477 21.33 23.78 -3.95
C ARG A 477 21.61 25.11 -4.61
N LEU A 478 21.95 25.09 -5.90
CA LEU A 478 22.50 26.24 -6.61
C LEU A 478 21.56 27.44 -6.65
N PHE A 479 20.25 27.23 -6.69
CA PHE A 479 19.26 28.32 -6.80
C PHE A 479 18.68 28.76 -5.45
N ASP A 480 19.04 28.10 -4.35
CA ASP A 480 18.60 28.47 -3.02
C ASP A 480 19.41 29.64 -2.45
N HIS A 481 18.88 30.85 -2.63
CA HIS A 481 19.45 32.09 -2.10
C HIS A 481 18.86 32.50 -0.75
N SER A 482 18.05 31.64 -0.10
CA SER A 482 17.34 32.00 1.13
C SER A 482 18.29 32.30 2.29
N MET A 483 17.97 33.33 3.08
CA MET A 483 18.65 33.67 4.33
C MET A 483 17.93 33.12 5.57
N GLU A 484 16.82 32.41 5.39
CA GLU A 484 16.01 31.90 6.51
C GLU A 484 16.69 30.75 7.25
N GLY A 485 17.65 30.09 6.58
CA GLY A 485 18.31 28.89 7.08
C GLY A 485 17.33 27.74 7.27
N PHE A 486 17.56 26.94 8.31
CA PHE A 486 16.68 25.86 8.72
C PHE A 486 16.23 26.13 10.16
N LYS A 487 14.93 26.01 10.43
CA LYS A 487 14.35 26.24 11.75
C LYS A 487 13.66 24.96 12.21
N ASN A 488 14.29 24.22 13.11
CA ASN A 488 13.81 22.91 13.55
C ASN A 488 13.40 22.01 12.37
N TRP A 489 14.18 22.05 11.28
CA TRP A 489 13.92 21.23 10.10
C TRP A 489 14.36 19.80 10.38
N GLU A 490 13.55 18.83 9.95
CA GLU A 490 13.81 17.42 10.14
C GLU A 490 14.41 16.85 8.85
N PHE A 491 15.69 16.48 8.86
CA PHE A 491 16.28 15.69 7.78
C PHE A 491 16.18 14.21 8.12
N MET A 492 15.79 13.35 7.18
CA MET A 492 15.62 11.92 7.42
C MET A 492 16.61 11.08 6.61
N THR A 493 17.05 9.95 7.17
CA THR A 493 17.79 8.94 6.41
C THR A 493 17.30 7.52 6.69
N THR A 494 17.18 6.73 5.63
CA THR A 494 16.92 5.28 5.66
C THR A 494 18.20 4.45 5.53
N HIS A 495 19.34 5.06 5.21
CA HIS A 495 20.57 4.34 4.84
C HIS A 495 21.16 3.51 6.00
N CYS A 496 20.83 3.87 7.24
CA CYS A 496 21.27 3.17 8.45
C CYS A 496 20.30 2.05 8.87
N TRP A 497 19.36 1.64 8.00
CA TRP A 497 18.36 0.62 8.32
C TRP A 497 19.03 -0.68 8.82
N SER A 498 18.50 -1.20 9.94
CA SER A 498 18.99 -2.36 10.69
C SER A 498 20.38 -2.24 11.33
N GLU A 499 21.01 -1.06 11.30
CA GLU A 499 22.22 -0.81 12.09
C GLU A 499 21.92 -0.63 13.58
N LYS A 500 22.98 -0.67 14.40
CA LYS A 500 22.87 -0.38 15.83
C LYS A 500 22.79 1.12 16.09
N ALA A 501 21.85 1.52 16.94
CA ALA A 501 21.58 2.92 17.26
C ALA A 501 22.63 3.59 18.15
N ALA A 502 23.18 2.85 19.12
CA ALA A 502 24.05 3.39 20.16
C ALA A 502 25.50 3.61 19.67
N GLY A 503 26.10 4.72 20.09
CA GLY A 503 27.49 5.08 19.80
C GLY A 503 27.64 6.51 19.28
N ASP A 504 28.78 6.81 18.67
CA ASP A 504 29.14 8.16 18.24
C ASP A 504 28.52 8.49 16.86
N TRP A 505 27.55 9.39 16.85
CA TRP A 505 26.99 10.00 15.65
C TRP A 505 27.74 11.27 15.30
N ILE A 506 28.07 11.46 14.02
CA ILE A 506 28.86 12.60 13.56
C ILE A 506 28.03 13.41 12.57
N LEU A 507 27.70 14.64 12.93
CA LEU A 507 27.12 15.65 12.04
C LEU A 507 28.24 16.49 11.43
N GLU A 508 28.29 16.58 10.11
CA GLU A 508 29.21 17.43 9.36
C GLU A 508 28.43 18.44 8.53
N ILE A 509 28.77 19.73 8.67
CA ILE A 509 28.19 20.82 7.88
C ILE A 509 29.32 21.49 7.12
N CYS A 510 29.23 21.47 5.80
CA CYS A 510 30.15 22.14 4.89
C CYS A 510 29.48 23.39 4.32
N ASP A 511 30.25 24.46 4.18
CA ASP A 511 29.80 25.72 3.60
C ASP A 511 30.67 26.12 2.41
N THR A 512 30.11 25.98 1.21
CA THR A 512 30.79 26.28 -0.06
C THR A 512 30.77 27.80 -0.31
N PRO A 513 31.92 28.45 -0.56
CA PRO A 513 31.96 29.87 -0.87
C PRO A 513 31.15 30.22 -2.10
N SER A 514 30.46 31.36 -2.01
CA SER A 514 29.69 31.94 -3.10
C SER A 514 29.83 33.45 -3.11
N GLN A 515 29.86 34.05 -4.30
CA GLN A 515 29.87 35.50 -4.49
C GLN A 515 28.50 36.15 -4.21
N LEU A 516 27.45 35.34 -4.03
CA LEU A 516 26.06 35.80 -3.89
C LEU A 516 25.63 36.06 -2.44
N ARG A 517 26.54 35.95 -1.47
CA ARG A 517 26.24 36.09 -0.03
C ARG A 517 27.05 37.20 0.62
N ASN A 518 26.60 37.64 1.80
CA ASN A 518 27.36 38.55 2.63
C ASN A 518 28.51 37.82 3.36
N PHE A 519 29.74 37.94 2.84
CA PHE A 519 30.95 37.32 3.40
C PHE A 519 31.27 37.71 4.85
N LYS A 520 30.72 38.83 5.35
CA LYS A 520 30.98 39.29 6.72
C LYS A 520 30.14 38.55 7.76
N THR A 521 29.06 37.88 7.34
CA THR A 521 28.13 37.20 8.25
C THR A 521 28.33 35.69 8.16
N PRO A 522 28.97 35.04 9.15
CA PRO A 522 29.12 33.59 9.14
C PRO A 522 27.77 32.91 9.44
N GLY A 523 27.64 31.67 8.98
CA GLY A 523 26.56 30.81 9.42
C GLY A 523 26.72 30.37 10.88
N LYS A 524 25.64 29.86 11.47
CA LYS A 524 25.65 29.29 12.82
C LYS A 524 24.73 28.08 12.88
N LEU A 525 25.29 26.94 13.30
CA LEU A 525 24.52 25.84 13.86
C LEU A 525 24.12 26.26 15.28
N LYS A 526 22.82 26.42 15.54
CA LYS A 526 22.31 26.81 16.85
C LYS A 526 22.08 25.60 17.73
N GLU A 527 21.43 24.59 17.18
CA GLU A 527 21.16 23.34 17.86
C GLU A 527 20.85 22.23 16.87
N TRP A 528 21.06 20.99 17.31
CA TRP A 528 20.59 19.80 16.60
C TRP A 528 20.28 18.65 17.58
N SER A 529 19.46 17.70 17.15
CA SER A 529 19.14 16.49 17.91
C SER A 529 18.87 15.31 17.00
N LEU A 530 18.94 14.10 17.56
CA LEU A 530 18.63 12.85 16.89
C LEU A 530 17.28 12.33 17.37
N VAL A 531 16.45 11.87 16.44
CA VAL A 531 15.30 11.02 16.72
C VAL A 531 15.52 9.70 16.00
N LEU A 532 15.63 8.63 16.78
CA LEU A 532 15.92 7.29 16.31
C LEU A 532 14.62 6.48 16.36
N TYR A 533 14.22 5.93 15.22
CA TYR A 533 13.08 5.03 15.10
C TYR A 533 13.61 3.60 14.91
N GLY A 534 12.93 2.63 15.51
CA GLY A 534 13.30 1.24 15.32
C GLY A 534 12.77 0.31 16.38
N THR A 535 13.54 -0.71 16.71
CA THR A 535 13.11 -1.79 17.60
C THR A 535 14.16 -2.09 18.66
N SER A 536 13.69 -2.53 19.83
CA SER A 536 14.54 -3.04 20.93
C SER A 536 14.95 -4.50 20.73
N ILE A 537 14.28 -5.22 19.83
CA ILE A 537 14.48 -6.64 19.54
C ILE A 537 14.81 -6.78 18.05
N GLN A 538 15.71 -7.70 17.70
CA GLN A 538 16.07 -7.93 16.30
C GLN A 538 14.84 -8.32 15.47
N PRO A 539 14.50 -7.57 14.39
CA PRO A 539 13.28 -7.80 13.61
C PRO A 539 13.20 -9.17 12.92
N TYR A 540 14.33 -9.79 12.59
CA TYR A 540 14.40 -10.99 11.74
C TYR A 540 14.84 -12.28 12.47
N SER A 541 14.71 -12.32 13.80
CA SER A 541 15.14 -13.49 14.57
C SER A 541 14.21 -14.69 14.34
N PRO A 542 14.73 -15.91 14.04
CA PRO A 542 13.91 -17.11 13.87
C PRO A 542 13.23 -17.58 15.18
N ARG A 543 13.54 -16.96 16.32
CA ARG A 543 12.94 -17.23 17.64
C ARG A 543 11.79 -16.27 18.01
N ASN A 544 11.38 -15.36 17.13
CA ASN A 544 10.18 -14.55 17.37
C ASN A 544 8.93 -15.42 17.15
N ASP A 545 8.67 -16.33 18.09
CA ASP A 545 7.42 -17.08 18.22
C ASP A 545 6.31 -16.11 18.68
N PHE A 546 5.85 -15.27 17.77
CA PHE A 546 4.49 -14.74 17.83
C PHE A 546 3.55 -15.81 17.25
N PRO A 547 2.29 -15.94 17.75
CA PRO A 547 1.39 -16.99 17.30
C PRO A 547 1.25 -16.93 15.78
N LYS A 548 1.74 -17.97 15.10
CA LYS A 548 1.50 -18.16 13.67
C LYS A 548 -0.01 -18.17 13.49
N VAL A 549 -0.55 -17.17 12.80
CA VAL A 549 -1.91 -17.26 12.27
C VAL A 549 -1.89 -18.46 11.31
N GLU A 550 -2.53 -19.56 11.71
CA GLU A 550 -2.57 -20.78 10.92
C GLU A 550 -3.19 -20.50 9.55
N ARG A 551 -2.35 -20.44 8.53
CA ARG A 551 -2.74 -20.38 7.13
C ARG A 551 -3.29 -21.74 6.72
N VAL A 552 -4.61 -21.89 6.70
CA VAL A 552 -5.26 -23.04 6.06
C VAL A 552 -5.20 -22.83 4.55
N ARG A 553 -4.28 -23.54 3.86
CA ARG A 553 -4.31 -23.69 2.40
C ARG A 553 -5.45 -24.65 2.04
N SER A 554 -6.47 -24.15 1.35
CA SER A 554 -7.47 -25.00 0.69
C SER A 554 -6.92 -25.49 -0.66
N SER A 555 -6.69 -26.79 -0.79
CA SER A 555 -6.48 -27.46 -2.08
C SER A 555 -7.83 -27.66 -2.79
N PRO A 556 -7.88 -27.66 -4.14
CA PRO A 556 -9.12 -27.88 -4.88
C PRO A 556 -9.51 -29.37 -4.83
N VAL A 557 -10.74 -29.66 -4.41
CA VAL A 557 -11.33 -31.00 -4.53
C VAL A 557 -12.09 -31.07 -5.86
N GLU A 558 -11.82 -32.14 -6.61
CA GLU A 558 -12.47 -32.48 -7.88
C GLU A 558 -13.98 -32.78 -7.69
N ASP A 559 -14.80 -32.30 -8.61
CA ASP A 559 -16.21 -32.65 -8.75
C ASP A 559 -16.38 -34.11 -9.24
N PRO A 560 -17.32 -34.88 -8.68
CA PRO A 560 -17.95 -36.00 -9.35
C PRO A 560 -19.38 -35.65 -9.80
N THR A 561 -19.53 -35.55 -11.12
CA THR A 561 -20.58 -36.06 -12.02
C THR A 561 -21.98 -36.43 -11.49
N GLU A 562 -22.98 -35.85 -12.19
CA GLU A 562 -24.23 -36.41 -12.74
C GLU A 562 -25.04 -37.44 -11.94
N ASP A 563 -26.34 -37.16 -11.74
CA ASP A 563 -27.37 -38.05 -12.31
C ASP A 563 -28.77 -37.39 -12.43
N ASP A 564 -29.47 -37.90 -13.44
CA ASP A 564 -30.73 -37.55 -14.10
C ASP A 564 -32.01 -37.43 -13.24
N ALA A 565 -33.00 -36.71 -13.82
CA ALA A 565 -34.43 -37.10 -14.01
C ALA A 565 -35.35 -35.86 -13.95
N THR A 566 -35.76 -35.25 -15.07
CA THR A 566 -36.93 -35.53 -15.96
C THR A 566 -38.30 -35.02 -15.48
N ASP A 567 -38.92 -34.24 -16.37
CA ASP A 567 -40.38 -34.01 -16.61
C ASP A 567 -41.18 -33.21 -15.55
N ASP A 568 -42.15 -32.34 -15.85
CA ASP A 568 -42.94 -32.16 -17.08
C ASP A 568 -43.65 -30.77 -17.16
N TYR A 569 -43.91 -30.38 -18.40
CA TYR A 569 -44.94 -29.51 -19.02
C TYR A 569 -45.69 -28.32 -18.35
N SER A 570 -45.60 -27.20 -19.09
CA SER A 570 -46.66 -26.24 -19.55
C SER A 570 -47.38 -25.26 -18.60
N GLY A 571 -46.97 -23.98 -18.68
CA GLY A 571 -47.73 -22.88 -19.32
C GLY A 571 -49.00 -22.30 -18.66
N VAL A 572 -48.91 -21.04 -18.18
CA VAL A 572 -49.55 -19.81 -18.73
C VAL A 572 -49.75 -18.72 -17.63
N PHE A 573 -49.02 -17.61 -17.81
CA PHE A 573 -49.23 -16.18 -17.45
C PHE A 573 -49.60 -15.67 -16.03
N ASN A 574 -48.68 -14.80 -15.54
CA ASN A 574 -48.69 -13.68 -14.56
C ASN A 574 -49.98 -12.79 -14.56
N PRO A 575 -50.28 -11.89 -13.57
CA PRO A 575 -49.31 -11.19 -12.69
C PRO A 575 -49.75 -10.89 -11.22
N PHE A 576 -48.78 -10.42 -10.40
CA PHE A 576 -48.86 -9.88 -9.03
C PHE A 576 -48.66 -10.84 -7.83
N ILE A 577 -47.41 -10.82 -7.31
CA ILE A 577 -46.90 -10.92 -5.91
C ILE A 577 -47.95 -11.32 -4.85
N PRO A 578 -47.79 -12.44 -4.06
CA PRO A 578 -46.85 -12.49 -2.92
C PRO A 578 -46.41 -13.89 -2.35
N LEU A 579 -45.57 -13.87 -1.29
CA LEU A 579 -45.43 -14.83 -0.16
C LEU A 579 -44.70 -16.22 -0.27
N TYR A 580 -43.66 -16.33 0.58
CA TYR A 580 -43.11 -17.45 1.39
C TYR A 580 -42.32 -18.67 0.84
N SER A 581 -41.13 -18.81 1.45
CA SER A 581 -40.48 -20.02 1.98
C SER A 581 -39.48 -20.79 1.10
N GLY A 582 -38.19 -20.59 1.38
CA GLY A 582 -37.09 -21.42 0.88
C GLY A 582 -35.71 -20.93 1.31
N PHE A 583 -35.35 -21.19 2.58
CA PHE A 583 -34.03 -21.15 3.22
C PHE A 583 -33.01 -20.05 2.81
N ILE A 584 -33.00 -18.96 3.58
CA ILE A 584 -31.90 -17.98 3.60
C ILE A 584 -30.72 -18.60 4.35
N THR A 585 -29.67 -18.99 3.64
CA THR A 585 -28.35 -19.23 4.25
C THR A 585 -27.70 -17.88 4.55
N GLY A 586 -28.12 -17.26 5.65
CA GLY A 586 -27.46 -16.07 6.19
C GLY A 586 -26.22 -16.46 7.00
N PRO A 587 -25.17 -15.62 7.04
CA PRO A 587 -24.03 -15.89 7.89
C PRO A 587 -24.45 -15.92 9.37
N CYS A 588 -23.82 -16.79 10.15
CA CYS A 588 -23.95 -16.77 11.60
C CYS A 588 -23.49 -15.43 12.18
N ASN A 589 -23.95 -15.12 13.39
CA ASN A 589 -23.41 -13.98 14.14
C ASN A 589 -21.88 -14.11 14.26
N ALA A 590 -21.16 -12.99 14.17
CA ALA A 590 -19.70 -12.97 14.27
C ALA A 590 -19.18 -13.56 15.59
N GLU A 591 -20.00 -13.58 16.65
CA GLU A 591 -19.67 -14.19 17.93
C GLU A 591 -20.00 -15.68 18.04
N CYS A 592 -20.50 -16.33 16.99
CA CYS A 592 -20.68 -17.78 16.93
C CYS A 592 -19.34 -18.47 16.61
N SER A 593 -19.07 -19.61 17.26
CA SER A 593 -17.90 -20.43 16.93
C SER A 593 -18.14 -21.26 15.66
N LYS A 594 -17.12 -21.99 15.19
CA LYS A 594 -17.18 -22.81 13.96
C LYS A 594 -18.18 -23.98 14.04
N VAL A 595 -18.82 -24.19 15.20
CA VAL A 595 -19.81 -25.26 15.44
C VAL A 595 -21.18 -24.94 14.81
N GLY A 596 -21.41 -23.68 14.38
CA GLY A 596 -22.60 -23.27 13.64
C GLY A 596 -23.57 -22.42 14.45
N CYS A 597 -24.74 -22.15 13.86
CA CYS A 597 -25.81 -21.37 14.48
C CYS A 597 -27.17 -21.80 13.90
N ASP A 598 -28.22 -21.63 14.68
CA ASP A 598 -29.61 -21.86 14.26
C ASP A 598 -30.25 -20.57 13.69
N GLY A 599 -29.46 -19.50 13.57
CA GLY A 599 -29.89 -18.20 13.03
C GLY A 599 -28.83 -17.10 13.16
N PRO A 600 -29.11 -15.88 12.65
CA PRO A 600 -28.11 -14.81 12.54
C PRO A 600 -27.86 -14.01 13.85
N GLY A 601 -28.66 -14.28 14.90
CA GLY A 601 -28.59 -13.58 16.19
C GLY A 601 -27.47 -14.12 17.08
N PRO A 602 -26.92 -13.29 17.99
CA PRO A 602 -25.87 -13.71 18.94
C PRO A 602 -26.36 -14.73 19.98
N ASP A 603 -27.66 -14.93 20.09
CA ASP A 603 -28.35 -15.92 20.92
C ASP A 603 -28.73 -17.21 20.16
N HIS A 604 -28.50 -17.24 18.84
CA HIS A 604 -28.72 -18.41 18.00
C HIS A 604 -27.45 -19.22 17.75
N CYS A 605 -26.33 -18.86 18.39
CA CYS A 605 -25.09 -19.62 18.27
C CYS A 605 -25.19 -20.93 19.06
N THR A 606 -24.80 -22.05 18.43
CA THR A 606 -24.69 -23.33 19.15
C THR A 606 -23.52 -23.29 20.14
N ASP A 607 -22.47 -22.55 19.80
CA ASP A 607 -21.35 -22.24 20.68
C ASP A 607 -20.74 -20.85 20.41
N CYS A 608 -20.14 -20.23 21.45
CA CYS A 608 -19.66 -18.85 21.39
C CYS A 608 -18.15 -18.79 21.15
N LEU A 609 -17.74 -17.89 20.26
CA LEU A 609 -16.34 -17.63 19.93
C LEU A 609 -15.55 -17.18 21.17
N HIS A 610 -16.03 -16.12 21.84
CA HIS A 610 -15.36 -15.50 22.99
C HIS A 610 -16.05 -15.83 24.32
N TYR A 611 -17.08 -15.07 24.71
CA TYR A 611 -17.77 -15.23 25.98
C TYR A 611 -19.26 -15.47 25.77
N TYR A 612 -19.91 -16.01 26.80
CA TYR A 612 -21.36 -16.02 26.89
C TYR A 612 -21.85 -15.50 28.23
N TYR A 613 -23.00 -14.85 28.21
CA TYR A 613 -23.76 -14.55 29.42
C TYR A 613 -25.18 -15.07 29.28
N LYS A 614 -25.83 -15.28 30.43
CA LYS A 614 -27.22 -15.73 30.47
C LYS A 614 -28.13 -14.54 30.70
N SER A 615 -29.03 -14.29 29.76
CA SER A 615 -30.11 -13.32 29.94
C SER A 615 -31.06 -13.75 31.06
N LYS A 616 -31.95 -12.85 31.50
CA LYS A 616 -33.00 -13.14 32.50
C LYS A 616 -33.88 -14.34 32.10
N ASN A 617 -34.00 -14.63 30.81
CA ASN A 617 -34.77 -15.75 30.27
C ASN A 617 -33.93 -17.06 30.14
N ASN A 618 -32.75 -17.13 30.77
CA ASN A 618 -31.82 -18.26 30.71
C ASN A 618 -31.26 -18.55 29.30
N THR A 619 -31.49 -17.68 28.31
CA THR A 619 -30.90 -17.75 26.97
C THR A 619 -29.42 -17.40 27.01
N ARG A 620 -28.60 -18.18 26.30
CA ARG A 620 -27.16 -17.97 26.15
C ARG A 620 -26.95 -16.94 25.04
N ILE A 621 -26.29 -15.83 25.35
CA ILE A 621 -25.96 -14.79 24.37
C ILE A 621 -24.44 -14.72 24.24
N CYS A 622 -23.93 -14.87 23.03
CA CYS A 622 -22.50 -14.74 22.72
C CYS A 622 -22.09 -13.28 22.60
N VAL A 623 -20.97 -12.93 23.22
CA VAL A 623 -20.42 -11.57 23.24
C VAL A 623 -18.89 -11.60 23.15
N SER A 624 -18.31 -10.59 22.49
CA SER A 624 -16.86 -10.42 22.36
C SER A 624 -16.19 -10.05 23.69
N THR A 625 -16.90 -9.31 24.54
CA THR A 625 -16.49 -8.92 25.90
C THR A 625 -17.69 -8.96 26.85
N CYS A 626 -17.44 -9.17 28.15
CA CYS A 626 -18.53 -9.19 29.13
C CYS A 626 -19.19 -7.80 29.24
N PRO A 627 -20.54 -7.71 29.14
CA PRO A 627 -21.23 -6.42 29.21
C PRO A 627 -21.13 -5.82 30.61
N PRO A 628 -21.39 -4.50 30.75
CA PRO A 628 -21.40 -3.85 32.06
C PRO A 628 -22.25 -4.59 33.09
N GLY A 629 -21.78 -4.59 34.34
CA GLY A 629 -22.32 -5.40 35.44
C GLY A 629 -21.94 -6.88 35.40
N HIS A 630 -21.04 -7.30 34.51
CA HIS A 630 -20.50 -8.67 34.47
C HIS A 630 -18.97 -8.69 34.37
N TYR A 631 -18.35 -9.71 34.96
CA TYR A 631 -16.93 -10.01 34.85
C TYR A 631 -16.69 -11.36 34.17
N ASN A 632 -15.51 -11.51 33.57
CA ASN A 632 -15.07 -12.77 32.98
C ASN A 632 -14.72 -13.78 34.09
N ALA A 633 -15.47 -14.87 34.18
CA ALA A 633 -15.15 -16.00 35.04
C ALA A 633 -14.62 -17.18 34.22
N ASP A 634 -13.89 -18.09 34.88
CA ASP A 634 -13.32 -19.28 34.25
C ASP A 634 -14.30 -20.00 33.31
N LYS A 635 -13.78 -20.43 32.15
CA LYS A 635 -14.51 -21.14 31.08
C LYS A 635 -15.46 -20.25 30.25
N LYS A 636 -14.99 -19.08 29.78
CA LYS A 636 -15.67 -18.23 28.79
C LYS A 636 -17.06 -17.74 29.22
N ARG A 637 -17.33 -17.62 30.53
CA ARG A 637 -18.65 -17.24 31.05
C ARG A 637 -18.59 -15.90 31.76
N CYS A 638 -19.46 -14.98 31.37
CA CYS A 638 -19.65 -13.74 32.11
C CYS A 638 -20.55 -13.98 33.33
N LYS A 639 -20.05 -13.67 34.53
CA LYS A 639 -20.79 -13.72 35.79
C LYS A 639 -21.13 -12.30 36.24
N LYS A 640 -22.24 -12.14 36.96
CA LYS A 640 -22.69 -10.84 37.46
C LYS A 640 -21.74 -10.30 38.53
N CYS A 641 -21.48 -9.00 38.48
CA CYS A 641 -20.87 -8.26 39.58
C CYS A 641 -21.78 -8.23 40.82
N SER A 642 -21.20 -7.87 41.97
CA SER A 642 -21.95 -7.49 43.17
C SER A 642 -22.98 -6.39 42.86
N PRO A 643 -24.13 -6.33 43.57
CA PRO A 643 -25.05 -5.20 43.47
C PRO A 643 -24.33 -3.85 43.57
N ASN A 644 -24.80 -2.86 42.82
CA ASN A 644 -24.25 -1.49 42.75
C ASN A 644 -22.90 -1.32 42.02
N CYS A 645 -22.23 -2.40 41.64
CA CYS A 645 -21.07 -2.34 40.74
C CYS A 645 -21.47 -2.20 39.28
N GLU A 646 -20.83 -1.27 38.58
CA GLU A 646 -20.90 -1.12 37.13
C GLU A 646 -19.82 -1.96 36.44
N THR A 647 -18.60 -1.99 36.99
CA THR A 647 -17.55 -2.94 36.58
C THR A 647 -16.89 -3.57 37.81
N CYS A 648 -16.43 -4.82 37.67
CA CYS A 648 -15.86 -5.59 38.77
C CYS A 648 -14.82 -6.60 38.26
N VAL A 649 -13.91 -7.01 39.14
CA VAL A 649 -12.96 -8.10 38.89
C VAL A 649 -13.46 -9.45 39.42
N GLY A 650 -14.55 -9.45 40.19
CA GLY A 650 -15.16 -10.64 40.76
C GLY A 650 -16.57 -10.43 41.30
N GLY A 651 -17.14 -11.47 41.93
CA GLY A 651 -18.54 -11.48 42.36
C GLY A 651 -18.79 -10.89 43.75
N HIS A 652 -17.74 -10.60 44.53
CA HIS A 652 -17.86 -10.10 45.89
C HIS A 652 -17.98 -8.56 45.93
N ASN A 653 -18.49 -8.03 47.03
CA ASN A 653 -18.77 -6.60 47.19
C ASN A 653 -17.51 -5.74 47.30
N ASP A 654 -16.38 -6.35 47.62
CA ASP A 654 -15.03 -5.77 47.73
C ASP A 654 -14.20 -5.94 46.45
N GLN A 655 -14.84 -6.30 45.34
CA GLN A 655 -14.19 -6.55 44.05
C GLN A 655 -14.68 -5.60 42.95
N CYS A 656 -15.16 -4.42 43.34
CA CYS A 656 -15.70 -3.41 42.45
C CYS A 656 -14.61 -2.51 41.88
N MET A 657 -14.69 -2.21 40.58
CA MET A 657 -13.78 -1.28 39.90
C MET A 657 -14.46 0.05 39.59
N THR A 658 -15.76 0.04 39.28
CA THR A 658 -16.56 1.26 39.11
C THR A 658 -17.98 1.03 39.61
N CYS A 659 -18.63 2.10 40.07
CA CYS A 659 -19.97 2.05 40.65
C CYS A 659 -21.06 2.53 39.70
N LYS A 660 -22.28 2.03 39.89
CA LYS A 660 -23.47 2.50 39.19
C LYS A 660 -23.76 3.95 39.54
N SER A 661 -24.42 4.65 38.63
CA SER A 661 -24.88 6.03 38.88
C SER A 661 -25.66 6.12 40.20
N GLY A 662 -25.26 7.06 41.06
CA GLY A 662 -25.79 7.23 42.42
C GLY A 662 -24.99 6.53 43.54
N TYR A 663 -23.93 5.81 43.19
CA TYR A 663 -23.00 5.19 44.15
C TYR A 663 -21.56 5.64 43.88
N TYR A 664 -20.74 5.64 44.92
CA TYR A 664 -19.34 6.05 44.88
C TYR A 664 -18.44 4.89 45.28
N LEU A 665 -17.30 4.77 44.60
CA LEU A 665 -16.33 3.73 44.92
C LEU A 665 -15.56 4.11 46.18
N ASN A 666 -15.61 3.26 47.20
CA ASN A 666 -14.67 3.34 48.32
C ASN A 666 -13.38 2.64 47.89
N GLU A 667 -12.31 3.40 47.63
CA GLU A 667 -11.02 2.85 47.20
C GLU A 667 -10.31 1.99 48.26
N VAL A 668 -10.71 2.08 49.53
CA VAL A 668 -10.12 1.27 50.61
C VAL A 668 -10.73 -0.12 50.65
N THR A 669 -12.05 -0.22 50.46
CA THR A 669 -12.78 -1.49 50.53
C THR A 669 -13.18 -2.04 49.17
N ASN A 670 -12.87 -1.32 48.08
CA ASN A 670 -13.29 -1.63 46.70
C ASN A 670 -14.78 -1.96 46.58
N SER A 671 -15.61 -1.21 47.30
CA SER A 671 -17.06 -1.40 47.39
C SER A 671 -17.83 -0.12 47.10
N CYS A 672 -19.02 -0.25 46.50
CA CYS A 672 -19.88 0.88 46.21
C CYS A 672 -20.72 1.31 47.41
N ILE A 673 -20.58 2.58 47.81
CA ILE A 673 -21.25 3.20 48.95
C ILE A 673 -22.10 4.40 48.52
N THR A 674 -23.15 4.72 49.29
CA THR A 674 -24.03 5.87 49.02
C THR A 674 -23.60 7.14 49.75
N ASN A 675 -22.89 7.00 50.89
CA ASN A 675 -22.39 8.10 51.71
C ASN A 675 -20.92 7.86 52.06
N CYS A 676 -20.11 8.92 52.09
CA CYS A 676 -18.72 8.85 52.54
C CYS A 676 -18.64 8.45 54.03
N PRO A 677 -17.65 7.63 54.42
CA PRO A 677 -17.32 7.41 55.82
C PRO A 677 -16.85 8.72 56.49
N ASP A 678 -16.94 8.78 57.81
CA ASP A 678 -16.46 9.93 58.60
C ASP A 678 -15.00 10.26 58.23
N GLY A 679 -14.75 11.52 57.87
CA GLY A 679 -13.44 12.03 57.47
C GLY A 679 -13.16 12.09 55.97
N PHE A 680 -14.09 11.66 55.11
CA PHE A 680 -13.95 11.71 53.64
C PHE A 680 -15.04 12.60 53.00
N TYR A 681 -14.76 13.15 51.81
CA TYR A 681 -15.70 13.93 51.01
C TYR A 681 -15.76 13.40 49.57
N LEU A 682 -16.85 13.67 48.86
CA LEU A 682 -17.03 13.29 47.46
C LEU A 682 -16.33 14.29 46.56
N ASP A 683 -15.28 13.85 45.85
CA ASP A 683 -14.71 14.60 44.74
C ASP A 683 -15.59 14.42 43.48
N LYS A 684 -15.90 15.51 42.78
CA LYS A 684 -16.71 15.54 41.56
C LYS A 684 -15.84 15.96 40.36
N SER A 685 -14.73 15.26 40.17
CA SER A 685 -13.82 15.45 39.03
C SER A 685 -14.30 14.76 37.76
#